data_AF-A0A6H0XP04-F1
#
_entry.id   AF-A0A6H0XP04-F1
#
_cell.length_a   1.000
_cell.length_b   1.000
_cell.length_c   1.000
_cell.angle_alpha   90.00
_cell.angle_beta   90.00
_cell.angle_gamma   90.00
#
_symmetry.space_group_name_H-M   'P 1'
#
loop_
_entity.id
_entity.type
_entity.pdbx_description
1 polymer ?
#
loop_
_entity_poly.entity_id
_entity_poly.type
_entity_poly.pdbx_seq_one_letter_code
_entity_poly.pdbx_strand_id
1 'polypeptide(L)'
;MASTGGYMFTNRRNSTQERSLNSRDRSSSPAGSVFSDTVSESGHRRGSRSVSLQDRVFSKILSQISEGEIPEEDELEEVREELEEKPKVEHKARATKAGFSLPKINLNLIELNTRLGAVFEGQERIIELFTWVRPHQTLCVLSVWILICLNPHLLPVIPLLAQLYLIMMPAFLVRHPAARNDPRQQPINFGPPTAPPANLQPSSVASRDFIRNMRDLQHSMDKLNKAHDALATHVIPQFNFSDESRTTEIFIAIWALTAFAFMTIHLIPWDTVLLIGGSAGIIAGHPAVAELLNTPESASKSQRRIQHLLKMVSTFIEEDCILDEAPQVRQVEVFELQKHQPGTENWEPWLFSPTPYDPLSPARIAGARAKGTQFFEDVMPPAAWRWREKKWHLDRSSTEWVQQRMITGVEVETNGDMWVYDIPAEDEEEYMSAVVASTSLDGKDKAKAVAKSGWEEASGIQRRGEWRRRRWTRDVEHSLRQQVHDLKQKTSQPTRTVILCVLTSIGTLGLATVYRHYLRRIPNVTYLKPTYLHNRSLYGYVTSVGDGDGFRFFHTPGGRILGWGWAPRRRVQDLTSKELKDKTMSVRIAGIDAPEMAHFGKEAQPYSQEAIDWLKNFVLHRYVRIYPYRKDQYERVVAAARRKRWLLFNADVGHQMLKQGLATVYEAKFGSEFGQKEQQYRDAEAHAKARKLGMWQEPGIIGRILGQKKSAVETPRQYKNRTGKLAE
;
A
#
# COMPACT_ATOMS: atom_id res chain seq x y z
N MET A 1 -45.98 -60.70 -20.75
CA MET A 1 -47.44 -60.75 -21.01
C MET A 1 -47.96 -59.32 -20.97
N ALA A 2 -48.83 -58.92 -21.92
CA ALA A 2 -49.52 -57.59 -21.96
C ALA A 2 -48.56 -56.36 -22.08
N SER A 3 -48.70 -55.37 -22.97
CA SER A 3 -49.86 -54.74 -23.64
C SER A 3 -50.81 -54.08 -22.64
N THR A 4 -51.34 -52.86 -22.80
CA THR A 4 -51.73 -52.09 -24.00
C THR A 4 -51.76 -50.60 -23.59
N GLY A 5 -51.62 -49.58 -24.43
CA GLY A 5 -51.35 -49.48 -25.87
C GLY A 5 -51.32 -48.01 -26.29
N GLY A 6 -51.67 -47.69 -27.54
CA GLY A 6 -51.83 -46.31 -28.02
C GLY A 6 -52.85 -46.25 -29.16
N TYR A 7 -53.14 -45.06 -29.69
CA TYR A 7 -53.97 -44.90 -30.89
C TYR A 7 -53.47 -43.79 -31.83
N MET A 8 -53.89 -43.90 -33.09
CA MET A 8 -53.46 -43.10 -34.24
C MET A 8 -54.60 -42.22 -34.79
N PHE A 9 -54.23 -41.15 -35.50
CA PHE A 9 -54.92 -40.53 -36.66
C PHE A 9 -56.44 -40.23 -36.61
N THR A 10 -56.82 -39.03 -37.10
CA THR A 10 -57.58 -38.90 -38.38
C THR A 10 -57.65 -37.45 -38.86
N ASN A 11 -58.18 -37.21 -40.08
CA ASN A 11 -58.05 -35.97 -40.85
C ASN A 11 -59.24 -35.77 -41.82
N ARG A 12 -59.91 -34.60 -41.77
CA ARG A 12 -60.81 -34.02 -42.80
C ARG A 12 -61.09 -32.54 -42.43
N ARG A 13 -61.20 -31.50 -43.30
CA ARG A 13 -61.77 -31.29 -44.68
C ARG A 13 -63.31 -31.32 -44.74
N ASN A 14 -64.04 -30.44 -45.46
CA ASN A 14 -63.75 -29.16 -46.19
C ASN A 14 -64.52 -28.00 -45.48
N SER A 15 -64.89 -26.81 -46.00
CA SER A 15 -64.81 -26.05 -47.28
C SER A 15 -64.73 -24.52 -46.92
N THR A 16 -64.96 -23.46 -47.71
CA THR A 16 -65.43 -23.12 -49.10
C THR A 16 -64.71 -21.78 -49.46
N GLN A 17 -64.20 -21.46 -50.66
CA GLN A 17 -64.83 -21.16 -51.96
C GLN A 17 -65.92 -20.05 -51.91
N GLU A 18 -65.92 -18.98 -52.73
CA GLU A 18 -65.06 -18.50 -53.86
C GLU A 18 -64.72 -16.97 -53.69
N ARG A 19 -64.40 -16.05 -54.65
CA ARG A 19 -64.27 -16.00 -56.14
C ARG A 19 -63.53 -14.71 -56.62
N SER A 20 -62.64 -14.82 -57.64
CA SER A 20 -62.48 -13.95 -58.86
C SER A 20 -62.43 -12.39 -58.85
N LEU A 21 -61.84 -11.65 -59.82
CA LEU A 21 -60.95 -11.93 -60.97
C LEU A 21 -60.32 -10.61 -61.54
N ASN A 22 -59.19 -10.74 -62.25
CA ASN A 22 -58.61 -9.90 -63.34
C ASN A 22 -58.92 -8.40 -63.54
N SER A 23 -57.86 -7.58 -63.55
CA SER A 23 -57.31 -6.88 -64.73
C SER A 23 -55.96 -6.21 -64.39
N ARG A 24 -55.21 -5.57 -65.30
CA ARG A 24 -54.49 -5.99 -66.53
C ARG A 24 -53.58 -4.80 -66.96
N ASP A 25 -52.40 -5.08 -67.48
CA ASP A 25 -51.55 -4.28 -68.40
C ASP A 25 -51.11 -2.82 -68.08
N ARG A 26 -49.78 -2.64 -67.88
CA ARG A 26 -48.84 -1.76 -68.65
C ARG A 26 -47.44 -1.78 -67.98
N SER A 27 -46.41 -2.40 -68.55
CA SER A 27 -45.44 -1.88 -69.56
C SER A 27 -44.61 -0.66 -69.10
N SER A 28 -43.28 -0.60 -69.24
CA SER A 28 -42.27 -1.54 -69.77
C SER A 28 -40.83 -1.02 -69.52
N SER A 29 -39.84 -1.90 -69.38
CA SER A 29 -38.40 -1.57 -69.38
C SER A 29 -37.90 -1.13 -70.78
N PRO A 30 -36.70 -0.51 -70.96
CA PRO A 30 -35.44 -1.27 -70.98
C PRO A 30 -34.10 -0.55 -70.59
N ALA A 31 -33.08 -1.39 -70.36
CA ALA A 31 -31.62 -1.32 -70.62
C ALA A 31 -30.80 0.00 -70.84
N GLY A 32 -29.49 -0.09 -70.54
CA GLY A 32 -28.42 0.85 -70.97
C GLY A 32 -27.47 1.26 -69.83
N SER A 33 -26.50 0.46 -69.35
CA SER A 33 -25.19 0.06 -69.94
C SER A 33 -24.17 1.19 -70.23
N VAL A 34 -23.20 1.35 -69.32
CA VAL A 34 -21.74 1.59 -69.58
C VAL A 34 -21.31 2.81 -70.42
N PHE A 35 -20.64 3.79 -69.79
CA PHE A 35 -19.19 4.07 -69.99
C PHE A 35 -18.60 4.99 -68.87
N SER A 36 -17.33 5.38 -69.00
CA SER A 36 -16.37 5.82 -67.95
C SER A 36 -16.46 7.24 -67.38
N ASP A 37 -16.08 7.35 -66.10
CA ASP A 37 -15.14 8.31 -65.48
C ASP A 37 -15.08 9.80 -65.90
N THR A 38 -15.14 10.69 -64.91
CA THR A 38 -14.01 11.62 -64.69
C THR A 38 -13.83 12.06 -63.23
N VAL A 39 -12.59 12.38 -62.89
CA VAL A 39 -11.98 12.48 -61.55
C VAL A 39 -12.38 13.73 -60.74
N SER A 40 -12.41 13.58 -59.40
CA SER A 40 -12.30 14.59 -58.32
C SER A 40 -13.26 15.78 -58.22
N GLU A 41 -13.89 15.92 -57.04
CA GLU A 41 -13.53 17.03 -56.14
C GLU A 41 -13.81 16.72 -54.66
N SER A 42 -13.20 17.47 -53.74
CA SER A 42 -13.30 17.25 -52.29
C SER A 42 -14.46 18.02 -51.64
N GLY A 43 -15.43 17.33 -51.03
CA GLY A 43 -16.58 17.97 -50.39
C GLY A 43 -16.97 17.37 -49.04
N HIS A 44 -16.44 17.94 -47.95
CA HIS A 44 -16.84 17.60 -46.56
C HIS A 44 -18.23 18.16 -46.22
N ARG A 45 -19.29 17.65 -46.86
CA ARG A 45 -20.68 18.02 -46.54
C ARG A 45 -21.06 17.46 -45.16
N ARG A 46 -21.03 18.31 -44.13
CA ARG A 46 -21.73 18.06 -42.85
C ARG A 46 -23.22 17.90 -43.14
N GLY A 47 -23.70 16.66 -43.18
CA GLY A 47 -25.12 16.37 -43.30
C GLY A 47 -25.87 16.83 -42.05
N SER A 48 -26.56 17.96 -42.15
CA SER A 48 -27.51 18.40 -41.12
C SER A 48 -28.63 17.38 -41.04
N ARG A 49 -28.64 16.55 -39.98
CA ARG A 49 -29.70 15.56 -39.76
C ARG A 49 -30.98 16.28 -39.36
N SER A 50 -32.08 15.92 -40.03
CA SER A 50 -33.41 16.05 -39.45
C SER A 50 -33.52 15.17 -38.20
N VAL A 51 -33.45 15.79 -37.02
CA VAL A 51 -33.76 15.14 -35.73
C VAL A 51 -35.14 14.51 -35.80
N SER A 52 -35.28 13.22 -35.46
CA SER A 52 -36.54 12.49 -35.62
C SER A 52 -37.65 13.14 -34.78
N LEU A 53 -38.90 13.05 -35.24
CA LEU A 53 -40.05 13.45 -34.43
C LEU A 53 -40.09 12.67 -33.10
N GLN A 54 -39.62 11.41 -33.10
CA GLN A 54 -39.47 10.59 -31.89
C GLN A 54 -38.42 11.17 -30.94
N ASP A 55 -37.25 11.58 -31.45
CA ASP A 55 -36.20 12.19 -30.63
C ASP A 55 -36.65 13.54 -30.06
N ARG A 56 -37.43 14.33 -30.82
CA ARG A 56 -38.04 15.60 -30.37
C ARG A 56 -39.10 15.41 -29.29
N VAL A 57 -39.92 14.35 -29.38
CA VAL A 57 -40.90 13.99 -28.35
C VAL A 57 -40.17 13.51 -27.10
N PHE A 58 -39.16 12.65 -27.24
CA PHE A 58 -38.33 12.21 -26.12
C PHE A 58 -37.59 13.38 -25.46
N SER A 59 -37.05 14.35 -26.23
CA SER A 59 -36.39 15.52 -25.64
C SER A 59 -37.34 16.42 -24.86
N LYS A 60 -38.62 16.53 -25.28
CA LYS A 60 -39.65 17.22 -24.51
C LYS A 60 -40.06 16.46 -23.26
N ILE A 61 -40.27 15.14 -23.36
CA ILE A 61 -40.59 14.30 -22.20
C ILE A 61 -39.45 14.34 -21.17
N LEU A 62 -38.19 14.29 -21.62
CA LEU A 62 -37.04 14.34 -20.72
C LEU A 62 -36.88 15.71 -20.07
N SER A 63 -37.13 16.83 -20.79
CA SER A 63 -37.10 18.16 -20.18
C SER A 63 -38.22 18.31 -19.16
N GLN A 64 -39.45 17.93 -19.53
CA GLN A 64 -40.65 18.00 -18.68
C GLN A 64 -40.60 17.08 -17.45
N ILE A 65 -39.77 16.03 -17.46
CA ILE A 65 -39.45 15.21 -16.28
C ILE A 65 -38.36 15.85 -15.40
N SER A 66 -37.44 16.63 -15.99
CA SER A 66 -36.41 17.40 -15.26
C SER A 66 -36.82 18.82 -14.85
N GLU A 67 -38.02 19.26 -15.23
CA GLU A 67 -38.61 20.56 -14.87
C GLU A 67 -39.32 20.51 -13.50
N GLY A 68 -39.34 19.34 -12.83
CA GLY A 68 -39.67 19.23 -11.41
C GLY A 68 -38.44 19.51 -10.55
N GLU A 69 -38.52 20.53 -9.69
CA GLU A 69 -37.49 20.93 -8.70
C GLU A 69 -36.16 21.41 -9.31
N ILE A 70 -36.19 22.57 -9.95
CA ILE A 70 -35.05 23.49 -10.03
C ILE A 70 -35.48 24.79 -9.31
N PRO A 71 -34.74 25.28 -8.30
CA PRO A 71 -35.03 26.57 -7.69
C PRO A 71 -34.93 27.72 -8.69
N GLU A 72 -35.65 28.82 -8.44
CA GLU A 72 -35.64 30.00 -9.30
C GLU A 72 -34.24 30.67 -9.27
N GLU A 73 -33.86 31.37 -10.35
CA GLU A 73 -32.46 31.80 -10.57
C GLU A 73 -31.92 32.74 -9.47
N ASP A 74 -32.82 33.41 -8.73
CA ASP A 74 -32.51 34.33 -7.63
C ASP A 74 -31.83 33.63 -6.43
N GLU A 75 -32.23 32.41 -6.05
CA GLU A 75 -31.56 31.65 -4.96
C GLU A 75 -30.10 31.31 -5.29
N LEU A 76 -29.76 31.26 -6.59
CA LEU A 76 -28.40 30.98 -7.06
C LEU A 76 -27.50 32.22 -7.08
N GLU A 77 -28.02 33.43 -6.86
CA GLU A 77 -27.20 34.64 -6.68
C GLU A 77 -26.79 34.85 -5.20
N GLU A 78 -27.68 34.64 -4.22
CA GLU A 78 -27.32 34.71 -2.78
C GLU A 78 -26.19 33.73 -2.42
N VAL A 79 -26.31 32.46 -2.84
CA VAL A 79 -25.29 31.41 -2.64
C VAL A 79 -23.96 31.77 -3.34
N ARG A 80 -23.99 32.68 -4.31
CA ARG A 80 -22.82 33.11 -5.07
C ARG A 80 -22.08 34.26 -4.40
N GLU A 81 -22.80 35.23 -3.84
CA GLU A 81 -22.20 36.29 -3.02
C GLU A 81 -21.54 35.72 -1.76
N GLU A 82 -22.19 34.80 -1.05
CA GLU A 82 -21.63 34.16 0.17
C GLU A 82 -20.33 33.35 -0.09
N LEU A 83 -20.09 32.98 -1.35
CA LEU A 83 -18.87 32.29 -1.79
C LEU A 83 -17.72 33.23 -2.20
N GLU A 84 -17.96 34.52 -2.49
CA GLU A 84 -16.91 35.45 -2.95
C GLU A 84 -16.11 36.11 -1.81
N GLU A 85 -16.58 36.11 -0.56
CA GLU A 85 -15.89 36.74 0.58
C GLU A 85 -14.56 36.07 1.00
N LYS A 86 -14.24 34.88 0.50
CA LYS A 86 -13.06 34.11 0.96
C LYS A 86 -11.80 34.43 0.12
N PRO A 87 -10.61 34.57 0.76
CA PRO A 87 -9.45 35.22 0.14
C PRO A 87 -8.91 34.47 -1.09
N LYS A 88 -8.62 35.23 -2.15
CA LYS A 88 -8.33 34.76 -3.50
C LYS A 88 -6.98 34.05 -3.62
N VAL A 89 -6.97 32.72 -3.52
CA VAL A 89 -5.80 31.85 -3.78
C VAL A 89 -6.10 30.81 -4.87
N GLU A 90 -5.39 30.93 -6.00
CA GLU A 90 -5.17 29.91 -7.04
C GLU A 90 -6.36 29.07 -7.57
N HIS A 91 -7.31 29.69 -8.30
CA HIS A 91 -8.35 28.96 -9.06
C HIS A 91 -8.40 29.28 -10.58
N LYS A 92 -7.31 29.78 -11.18
CA LYS A 92 -7.23 30.09 -12.63
C LYS A 92 -7.51 28.89 -13.57
N ALA A 93 -7.35 27.65 -13.11
CA ALA A 93 -7.59 26.45 -13.92
C ALA A 93 -9.07 26.01 -13.99
N ARG A 94 -9.97 26.61 -13.21
CA ARG A 94 -11.38 26.16 -13.09
C ARG A 94 -12.33 26.85 -14.08
N ALA A 95 -11.90 27.95 -14.71
CA ALA A 95 -12.72 28.90 -15.47
C ALA A 95 -13.04 28.54 -16.93
N THR A 96 -12.80 27.29 -17.37
CA THR A 96 -12.96 26.86 -18.77
C THR A 96 -13.93 25.69 -18.99
N LYS A 97 -14.66 25.27 -17.95
CA LYS A 97 -15.75 24.30 -18.09
C LYS A 97 -17.02 25.02 -18.54
N ALA A 98 -17.60 24.56 -19.67
CA ALA A 98 -18.85 25.12 -20.18
C ALA A 98 -20.02 24.89 -19.21
N GLY A 99 -20.93 25.86 -19.12
CA GLY A 99 -22.08 25.82 -18.21
C GLY A 99 -23.00 24.61 -18.40
N PHE A 100 -23.60 24.17 -17.30
CA PHE A 100 -24.60 23.11 -17.26
C PHE A 100 -25.75 23.41 -18.23
N SER A 101 -26.22 22.40 -18.96
CA SER A 101 -27.31 22.57 -19.93
C SER A 101 -27.97 21.24 -20.28
N LEU A 102 -29.21 21.06 -19.83
CA LEU A 102 -30.01 19.84 -20.00
C LEU A 102 -30.08 19.34 -21.47
N PRO A 103 -30.22 20.20 -22.51
CA PRO A 103 -30.22 19.74 -23.90
C PRO A 103 -28.88 19.11 -24.34
N LYS A 104 -27.74 19.62 -23.85
CA LYS A 104 -26.43 19.03 -24.14
C LYS A 104 -26.24 17.72 -23.39
N ILE A 105 -26.75 17.61 -22.16
CA ILE A 105 -26.75 16.35 -21.40
C ILE A 105 -27.56 15.28 -22.13
N ASN A 106 -28.75 15.61 -22.65
CA ASN A 106 -29.57 14.68 -23.42
C ASN A 106 -28.86 14.20 -24.70
N LEU A 107 -28.28 15.13 -25.50
CA LEU A 107 -27.48 14.78 -26.68
C LEU A 107 -26.26 13.91 -26.32
N ASN A 108 -25.54 14.25 -25.24
CA ASN A 108 -24.41 13.47 -24.76
C ASN A 108 -24.82 12.08 -24.25
N LEU A 109 -25.99 11.92 -23.64
CA LEU A 109 -26.54 10.64 -23.21
C LEU A 109 -26.89 9.75 -24.41
N ILE A 110 -27.48 10.32 -25.47
CA ILE A 110 -27.75 9.59 -26.72
C ILE A 110 -26.43 9.14 -27.36
N GLU A 111 -25.43 10.02 -27.48
CA GLU A 111 -24.10 9.64 -27.97
C GLU A 111 -23.40 8.59 -27.09
N LEU A 112 -23.52 8.70 -25.76
CA LEU A 112 -22.94 7.76 -24.81
C LEU A 112 -23.58 6.37 -24.94
N ASN A 113 -24.91 6.27 -24.94
CA ASN A 113 -25.65 5.01 -24.99
C ASN A 113 -25.36 4.21 -26.27
N THR A 114 -25.03 4.91 -27.36
CA THR A 114 -24.68 4.29 -28.66
C THR A 114 -23.26 3.74 -28.70
N ARG A 115 -22.35 4.29 -27.89
CA ARG A 115 -20.98 3.77 -27.71
C ARG A 115 -20.91 2.67 -26.66
N LEU A 116 -21.76 2.74 -25.63
CA LEU A 116 -21.81 1.77 -24.54
C LEU A 116 -22.25 0.36 -24.98
N GLY A 117 -23.01 0.21 -26.07
CA GLY A 117 -23.41 -1.12 -26.57
C GLY A 117 -22.23 -2.08 -26.81
N ALA A 118 -21.14 -1.58 -27.40
CA ALA A 118 -19.92 -2.36 -27.60
C ALA A 118 -19.18 -2.66 -26.28
N VAL A 119 -19.30 -1.79 -25.28
CA VAL A 119 -18.73 -1.99 -23.93
C VAL A 119 -19.51 -3.07 -23.18
N PHE A 120 -20.84 -3.04 -23.25
CA PHE A 120 -21.70 -4.05 -22.63
C PHE A 120 -21.60 -5.41 -23.32
N GLU A 121 -21.50 -5.48 -24.66
CA GLU A 121 -21.19 -6.75 -25.32
C GLU A 121 -19.80 -7.25 -24.87
N GLY A 122 -18.78 -6.39 -24.84
CA GLY A 122 -17.45 -6.75 -24.34
C GLY A 122 -17.49 -7.32 -22.91
N GLN A 123 -18.26 -6.69 -22.01
CA GLN A 123 -18.49 -7.18 -20.65
C GLN A 123 -19.21 -8.53 -20.64
N GLU A 124 -20.25 -8.71 -21.45
CA GLU A 124 -20.99 -9.97 -21.60
C GLU A 124 -20.07 -11.10 -22.10
N ARG A 125 -19.23 -10.85 -23.11
CA ARG A 125 -18.22 -11.82 -23.59
C ARG A 125 -17.20 -12.20 -22.51
N ILE A 126 -16.76 -11.25 -21.68
CA ILE A 126 -15.82 -11.51 -20.58
C ILE A 126 -16.49 -12.38 -19.50
N ILE A 127 -17.76 -12.13 -19.19
CA ILE A 127 -18.53 -12.96 -18.26
C ILE A 127 -18.76 -14.37 -18.83
N GLU A 128 -19.15 -14.50 -20.11
CA GLU A 128 -19.28 -15.79 -20.81
C GLU A 128 -18.00 -16.64 -20.76
N LEU A 129 -16.83 -15.97 -20.81
CA LEU A 129 -15.52 -16.60 -20.74
C LEU A 129 -15.22 -17.14 -19.33
N PHE A 130 -15.38 -16.31 -18.29
CA PHE A 130 -15.11 -16.75 -16.92
C PHE A 130 -16.15 -17.75 -16.38
N THR A 131 -17.37 -17.75 -16.93
CA THR A 131 -18.44 -18.72 -16.58
C THR A 131 -18.50 -19.94 -17.52
N TRP A 132 -17.51 -20.11 -18.40
CA TRP A 132 -17.35 -21.27 -19.30
C TRP A 132 -18.50 -21.52 -20.30
N VAL A 133 -19.35 -20.53 -20.59
CA VAL A 133 -20.50 -20.65 -21.52
C VAL A 133 -20.07 -21.14 -22.90
N ARG A 134 -18.87 -20.76 -23.35
CA ARG A 134 -18.19 -21.38 -24.51
C ARG A 134 -16.85 -21.98 -24.06
N PRO A 135 -16.79 -23.28 -23.72
CA PRO A 135 -15.59 -23.87 -23.15
C PRO A 135 -14.41 -23.84 -24.12
N HIS A 136 -14.64 -23.94 -25.43
CA HIS A 136 -13.57 -23.84 -26.44
C HIS A 136 -12.89 -22.45 -26.45
N GLN A 137 -13.65 -21.36 -26.28
CA GLN A 137 -13.07 -20.01 -26.18
C GLN A 137 -12.26 -19.86 -24.88
N THR A 138 -12.79 -20.40 -23.80
CA THR A 138 -12.19 -20.39 -22.46
C THR A 138 -10.87 -21.18 -22.41
N LEU A 139 -10.83 -22.37 -23.01
CA LEU A 139 -9.62 -23.20 -23.12
C LEU A 139 -8.55 -22.54 -24.02
N CYS A 140 -8.94 -21.84 -25.09
CA CYS A 140 -8.01 -21.07 -25.91
C CYS A 140 -7.37 -19.92 -25.11
N VAL A 141 -8.16 -19.13 -24.36
CA VAL A 141 -7.61 -18.06 -23.52
C VAL A 141 -6.77 -18.61 -22.36
N LEU A 142 -7.18 -19.71 -21.73
CA LEU A 142 -6.38 -20.41 -20.71
C LEU A 142 -5.02 -20.87 -21.28
N SER A 143 -5.01 -21.42 -22.49
CA SER A 143 -3.78 -21.84 -23.17
C SER A 143 -2.85 -20.66 -23.47
N VAL A 144 -3.40 -19.53 -23.92
CA VAL A 144 -2.65 -18.28 -24.12
C VAL A 144 -2.12 -17.73 -22.79
N TRP A 145 -2.92 -17.75 -21.71
CA TRP A 145 -2.48 -17.35 -20.36
C TRP A 145 -1.31 -18.20 -19.85
N ILE A 146 -1.37 -19.52 -20.03
CA ILE A 146 -0.30 -20.45 -19.68
C ILE A 146 0.99 -20.10 -20.45
N LEU A 147 0.89 -19.84 -21.76
CA LEU A 147 2.04 -19.45 -22.58
C LEU A 147 2.64 -18.10 -22.16
N ILE A 148 1.83 -17.12 -21.75
CA ILE A 148 2.29 -15.81 -21.24
C ILE A 148 3.01 -15.98 -19.90
N CYS A 149 2.48 -16.80 -18.99
CA CYS A 149 3.11 -17.04 -17.68
C CYS A 149 4.46 -17.78 -17.81
N LEU A 150 4.58 -18.68 -18.80
CA LEU A 150 5.83 -19.38 -19.11
C LEU A 150 6.85 -18.50 -19.85
N ASN A 151 6.37 -17.61 -20.74
CA ASN A 151 7.21 -16.75 -21.58
C ASN A 151 6.71 -15.28 -21.57
N PRO A 152 7.01 -14.50 -20.52
CA PRO A 152 6.52 -13.12 -20.38
C PRO A 152 7.00 -12.17 -21.50
N HIS A 153 8.03 -12.55 -22.27
CA HIS A 153 8.47 -11.84 -23.47
C HIS A 153 7.41 -11.79 -24.59
N LEU A 154 6.35 -12.61 -24.53
CA LEU A 154 5.23 -12.59 -25.49
C LEU A 154 4.20 -11.48 -25.19
N LEU A 155 4.27 -10.82 -24.03
CA LEU A 155 3.29 -9.81 -23.62
C LEU A 155 3.10 -8.66 -24.64
N PRO A 156 4.14 -8.10 -25.30
CA PRO A 156 3.98 -7.08 -26.34
C PRO A 156 3.29 -7.56 -27.62
N VAL A 157 3.16 -8.88 -27.84
CA VAL A 157 2.47 -9.46 -29.00
C VAL A 157 0.95 -9.52 -28.77
N ILE A 158 0.50 -9.56 -27.51
CA ILE A 158 -0.92 -9.60 -27.13
C ILE A 158 -1.74 -8.44 -27.75
N PRO A 159 -1.36 -7.14 -27.66
CA PRO A 159 -2.15 -6.07 -28.25
C PRO A 159 -2.26 -6.16 -29.78
N LEU A 160 -1.23 -6.68 -30.47
CA LEU A 160 -1.27 -6.89 -31.92
C LEU A 160 -2.24 -8.02 -32.29
N LEU A 161 -2.20 -9.14 -31.56
CA LEU A 161 -3.15 -10.24 -31.72
C LEU A 161 -4.57 -9.82 -31.34
N ALA A 162 -4.75 -9.00 -30.30
CA ALA A 162 -6.05 -8.46 -29.91
C ALA A 162 -6.61 -7.52 -30.98
N GLN A 163 -5.79 -6.64 -31.56
CA GLN A 163 -6.20 -5.81 -32.69
C GLN A 163 -6.62 -6.66 -33.90
N LEU A 164 -5.87 -7.72 -34.23
CA LEU A 164 -6.24 -8.65 -35.30
C LEU A 164 -7.55 -9.40 -35.01
N TYR A 165 -7.64 -10.10 -33.87
CA TYR A 165 -8.74 -11.04 -33.60
C TYR A 165 -9.99 -10.42 -32.96
N LEU A 166 -9.89 -9.29 -32.25
CA LEU A 166 -11.04 -8.63 -31.60
C LEU A 166 -11.55 -7.40 -32.36
N ILE A 167 -10.71 -6.75 -33.18
CA ILE A 167 -11.11 -5.57 -33.95
C ILE A 167 -11.20 -5.89 -35.44
N MET A 168 -10.11 -6.35 -36.07
CA MET A 168 -10.07 -6.52 -37.52
C MET A 168 -10.89 -7.72 -38.01
N MET A 169 -10.80 -8.89 -37.35
CA MET A 169 -11.56 -10.08 -37.75
C MET A 169 -13.08 -9.90 -37.61
N PRO A 170 -13.64 -9.35 -36.51
CA PRO A 170 -15.08 -9.07 -36.45
C PRO A 170 -15.52 -8.01 -37.46
N ALA A 171 -14.74 -6.93 -37.65
CA ALA A 171 -15.03 -5.92 -38.68
C ALA A 171 -15.01 -6.50 -40.11
N PHE A 172 -14.11 -7.45 -40.39
CA PHE A 172 -14.08 -8.19 -41.65
C PHE A 172 -15.31 -9.09 -41.83
N LEU A 173 -15.68 -9.86 -40.80
CA LEU A 173 -16.84 -10.77 -40.84
C LEU A 173 -18.18 -10.02 -40.96
N VAL A 174 -18.30 -8.81 -40.38
CA VAL A 174 -19.47 -7.93 -40.58
C VAL A 174 -19.52 -7.39 -42.02
N ARG A 175 -18.36 -7.15 -42.65
CA ARG A 175 -18.24 -6.65 -44.02
C ARG A 175 -18.46 -7.74 -45.09
N HIS A 176 -18.12 -8.98 -44.75
CA HIS A 176 -18.23 -10.19 -45.59
C HIS A 176 -19.04 -11.28 -44.85
N PRO A 177 -20.36 -11.07 -44.64
CA PRO A 177 -21.21 -12.06 -43.97
C PRO A 177 -21.39 -13.31 -44.83
N ALA A 178 -21.38 -14.49 -44.19
CA ALA A 178 -21.67 -15.75 -44.86
C ALA A 178 -23.12 -15.78 -45.41
N ALA A 179 -23.32 -16.39 -46.57
CA ALA A 179 -24.62 -16.46 -47.25
C ALA A 179 -25.64 -17.27 -46.44
N ARG A 180 -26.52 -16.57 -45.70
CA ARG A 180 -27.40 -17.16 -44.67
C ARG A 180 -28.49 -18.10 -45.21
N ASN A 181 -28.70 -18.14 -46.52
CA ASN A 181 -29.89 -18.73 -47.15
C ASN A 181 -29.65 -20.05 -47.91
N ASP A 182 -28.41 -20.48 -48.12
CA ASP A 182 -28.11 -21.77 -48.77
C ASP A 182 -26.90 -22.46 -48.09
N PRO A 183 -27.09 -23.57 -47.36
CA PRO A 183 -26.00 -24.29 -46.69
C PRO A 183 -25.02 -24.98 -47.66
N ARG A 184 -25.23 -24.91 -48.98
CA ARG A 184 -24.30 -25.41 -50.00
C ARG A 184 -23.31 -24.35 -50.48
N GLN A 185 -23.55 -23.07 -50.22
CA GLN A 185 -22.66 -21.98 -50.65
C GLN A 185 -21.53 -21.79 -49.63
N GLN A 186 -20.28 -22.02 -50.07
CA GLN A 186 -19.12 -21.69 -49.24
C GLN A 186 -19.01 -20.16 -49.08
N PRO A 187 -18.56 -19.64 -47.92
CA PRO A 187 -18.40 -18.21 -47.70
C PRO A 187 -17.33 -17.64 -48.64
N ILE A 188 -17.76 -16.82 -49.60
CA ILE A 188 -16.88 -16.18 -50.58
C ILE A 188 -16.14 -15.01 -49.90
N ASN A 189 -15.08 -15.34 -49.17
CA ASN A 189 -14.21 -14.37 -48.49
C ASN A 189 -13.35 -13.54 -49.47
N PHE A 190 -13.38 -13.87 -50.77
CA PHE A 190 -12.65 -13.20 -51.85
C PHE A 190 -13.64 -12.56 -52.83
N GLY A 191 -14.01 -11.31 -52.58
CA GLY A 191 -14.95 -10.55 -53.42
C GLY A 191 -15.08 -9.10 -52.97
N PRO A 192 -15.81 -8.26 -53.73
CA PRO A 192 -16.10 -6.88 -53.33
C PRO A 192 -16.87 -6.85 -52.00
N PRO A 193 -16.68 -5.82 -51.17
CA PRO A 193 -17.27 -5.75 -49.83
C PRO A 193 -18.80 -5.71 -49.89
N THR A 194 -19.45 -6.68 -49.27
CA THR A 194 -20.90 -6.92 -49.39
C THR A 194 -21.72 -5.98 -48.52
N ALA A 195 -21.15 -5.50 -47.40
CA ALA A 195 -21.77 -4.53 -46.50
C ALA A 195 -20.95 -3.22 -46.40
N PRO A 196 -21.60 -2.07 -46.13
CA PRO A 196 -20.92 -0.81 -45.86
C PRO A 196 -20.07 -0.89 -44.57
N PRO A 197 -19.05 -0.02 -44.41
CA PRO A 197 -18.26 0.02 -43.19
C PRO A 197 -19.12 0.35 -41.97
N ALA A 198 -18.87 -0.33 -40.86
CA ALA A 198 -19.60 -0.20 -39.60
C ALA A 198 -19.32 1.13 -38.88
N ASN A 199 -19.88 2.22 -39.41
CA ASN A 199 -19.87 3.52 -38.77
C ASN A 199 -20.83 3.53 -37.57
N LEU A 200 -20.34 3.88 -36.39
CA LEU A 200 -21.14 4.10 -35.18
C LEU A 200 -22.03 5.34 -35.34
N GLN A 201 -23.15 5.19 -36.04
CA GLN A 201 -24.20 6.20 -36.10
C GLN A 201 -25.01 6.16 -34.80
N PRO A 202 -25.45 7.32 -34.26
CA PRO A 202 -26.38 7.32 -33.14
C PRO A 202 -27.67 6.62 -33.55
N SER A 203 -28.05 5.59 -32.80
CA SER A 203 -29.31 4.89 -32.98
C SER A 203 -30.48 5.80 -32.58
N SER A 204 -31.63 5.62 -33.21
CA SER A 204 -32.84 6.34 -32.81
C SER A 204 -33.27 5.92 -31.40
N VAL A 205 -33.88 6.85 -30.66
CA VAL A 205 -34.31 6.59 -29.28
C VAL A 205 -35.33 5.44 -29.19
N ALA A 206 -36.14 5.25 -30.23
CA ALA A 206 -37.10 4.15 -30.35
C ALA A 206 -36.48 2.80 -30.76
N SER A 207 -35.16 2.70 -30.94
CA SER A 207 -34.51 1.44 -31.33
C SER A 207 -34.42 0.44 -30.17
N ARG A 208 -34.62 -0.85 -30.48
CA ARG A 208 -34.54 -1.94 -29.50
C ARG A 208 -33.19 -1.97 -28.76
N ASP A 209 -32.11 -1.65 -29.47
CA ASP A 209 -30.75 -1.68 -28.93
C ASP A 209 -30.47 -0.45 -28.04
N PHE A 210 -31.04 0.72 -28.35
CA PHE A 210 -31.02 1.87 -27.42
C PHE A 210 -31.69 1.52 -26.09
N ILE A 211 -32.87 0.88 -26.14
CA ILE A 211 -33.62 0.46 -24.94
C ILE A 211 -32.87 -0.63 -24.17
N ARG A 212 -32.25 -1.62 -24.86
CA ARG A 212 -31.38 -2.62 -24.22
C ARG A 212 -30.23 -1.94 -23.49
N ASN A 213 -29.47 -1.09 -24.17
CA ASN A 213 -28.30 -0.43 -23.58
C ASN A 213 -28.68 0.46 -22.39
N MET A 214 -29.84 1.15 -22.42
CA MET A 214 -30.33 1.95 -21.29
C MET A 214 -30.65 1.08 -20.06
N ARG A 215 -31.29 -0.08 -20.24
CA ARG A 215 -31.57 -1.02 -19.15
C ARG A 215 -30.28 -1.63 -18.60
N ASP A 216 -29.36 -2.00 -19.48
CA ASP A 216 -28.10 -2.64 -19.11
C ASP A 216 -27.17 -1.60 -18.40
N LEU A 217 -27.29 -0.31 -18.74
CA LEU A 217 -26.72 0.84 -18.01
C LEU A 217 -27.35 1.00 -16.62
N GLN A 218 -28.68 0.97 -16.49
CA GLN A 218 -29.35 1.02 -15.18
C GLN A 218 -28.87 -0.09 -14.24
N HIS A 219 -28.75 -1.33 -14.75
CA HIS A 219 -28.19 -2.45 -13.99
C HIS A 219 -26.69 -2.28 -13.65
N SER A 220 -25.93 -1.53 -14.47
CA SER A 220 -24.53 -1.19 -14.17
C SER A 220 -24.44 -0.17 -13.03
N MET A 221 -25.29 0.86 -13.03
CA MET A 221 -25.36 1.87 -11.97
C MET A 221 -25.83 1.27 -10.63
N ASP A 222 -26.85 0.41 -10.65
CA ASP A 222 -27.31 -0.33 -9.47
C ASP A 222 -26.18 -1.17 -8.83
N LYS A 223 -25.39 -1.87 -9.67
CA LYS A 223 -24.20 -2.62 -9.21
C LYS A 223 -23.10 -1.71 -8.68
N LEU A 224 -22.85 -0.57 -9.32
CA LEU A 224 -21.83 0.38 -8.89
C LEU A 224 -22.18 1.01 -7.54
N ASN A 225 -23.43 1.39 -7.33
CA ASN A 225 -23.91 1.92 -6.05
C ASN A 225 -23.77 0.85 -4.96
N LYS A 226 -24.29 -0.37 -5.17
CA LYS A 226 -24.15 -1.47 -4.21
C LYS A 226 -22.69 -1.83 -3.91
N ALA A 227 -21.80 -1.75 -4.89
CA ALA A 227 -20.37 -1.95 -4.68
C ALA A 227 -19.71 -0.80 -3.89
N HIS A 228 -20.13 0.44 -4.14
CA HIS A 228 -19.70 1.62 -3.36
C HIS A 228 -20.20 1.52 -1.91
N ASP A 229 -21.46 1.15 -1.69
CA ASP A 229 -22.05 1.04 -0.36
C ASP A 229 -21.40 -0.11 0.44
N ALA A 230 -21.13 -1.24 -0.20
CA ALA A 230 -20.33 -2.33 0.38
C ALA A 230 -18.88 -1.89 0.70
N LEU A 231 -18.26 -1.07 -0.16
CA LEU A 231 -16.94 -0.49 0.11
C LEU A 231 -17.00 0.46 1.32
N ALA A 232 -17.99 1.34 1.37
CA ALA A 232 -18.17 2.35 2.42
C ALA A 232 -18.53 1.76 3.79
N THR A 233 -19.28 0.64 3.81
CA THR A 233 -19.68 -0.03 5.05
C THR A 233 -18.67 -1.06 5.56
N HIS A 234 -17.94 -1.76 4.67
CA HIS A 234 -17.05 -2.85 5.09
C HIS A 234 -15.56 -2.55 4.93
N VAL A 235 -15.16 -1.73 3.96
CA VAL A 235 -13.74 -1.54 3.60
C VAL A 235 -13.20 -0.19 4.08
N ILE A 236 -13.88 0.92 3.78
CA ILE A 236 -13.42 2.27 4.16
C ILE A 236 -13.16 2.40 5.67
N PRO A 237 -14.00 1.90 6.60
CA PRO A 237 -13.74 2.00 8.04
C PRO A 237 -12.44 1.31 8.48
N GLN A 238 -12.01 0.26 7.77
CA GLN A 238 -10.77 -0.49 8.06
C GLN A 238 -9.49 0.25 7.63
N PHE A 239 -9.61 1.32 6.83
CA PHE A 239 -8.46 2.08 6.29
C PHE A 239 -8.55 3.60 6.54
N ASN A 240 -9.70 4.13 6.97
CA ASN A 240 -9.96 5.55 7.15
C ASN A 240 -9.82 6.04 8.62
N PHE A 241 -9.12 5.27 9.46
CA PHE A 241 -8.85 5.60 10.87
C PHE A 241 -10.09 5.92 11.73
N SER A 242 -11.26 5.32 11.43
CA SER A 242 -12.43 5.43 12.31
C SER A 242 -12.28 4.59 13.59
N ASP A 243 -11.64 3.42 13.47
CA ASP A 243 -11.12 2.62 14.59
C ASP A 243 -9.59 2.80 14.61
N GLU A 244 -9.05 3.74 15.40
CA GLU A 244 -7.63 4.14 15.33
C GLU A 244 -6.65 2.98 15.60
N SER A 245 -6.97 2.08 16.54
CA SER A 245 -6.18 0.86 16.79
C SER A 245 -6.18 -0.06 15.55
N ARG A 246 -7.33 -0.61 15.17
CA ARG A 246 -7.48 -1.58 14.05
C ARG A 246 -6.82 -1.11 12.76
N THR A 247 -7.01 0.17 12.42
CA THR A 247 -6.42 0.76 11.22
C THR A 247 -4.90 0.92 11.33
N THR A 248 -4.38 1.25 12.52
CA THR A 248 -2.93 1.30 12.81
C THR A 248 -2.30 -0.09 12.78
N GLU A 249 -2.93 -1.12 13.32
CA GLU A 249 -2.42 -2.50 13.27
C GLU A 249 -2.43 -3.04 11.83
N ILE A 250 -3.50 -2.80 11.07
CA ILE A 250 -3.57 -3.12 9.64
C ILE A 250 -2.46 -2.41 8.86
N PHE A 251 -2.20 -1.12 9.16
CA PHE A 251 -1.09 -0.37 8.55
C PHE A 251 0.28 -0.99 8.87
N ILE A 252 0.55 -1.31 10.14
CA ILE A 252 1.81 -1.94 10.58
C ILE A 252 1.97 -3.32 9.93
N ALA A 253 0.92 -4.13 9.88
CA ALA A 253 0.92 -5.45 9.27
C ALA A 253 1.19 -5.38 7.75
N ILE A 254 0.54 -4.46 7.03
CA ILE A 254 0.77 -4.23 5.59
C ILE A 254 2.21 -3.73 5.35
N TRP A 255 2.72 -2.84 6.19
CA TRP A 255 4.11 -2.36 6.09
C TRP A 255 5.12 -3.48 6.31
N ALA A 256 4.95 -4.29 7.36
CA ALA A 256 5.81 -5.43 7.67
C ALA A 256 5.76 -6.51 6.57
N LEU A 257 4.56 -6.84 6.07
CA LEU A 257 4.37 -7.75 4.95
C LEU A 257 5.02 -7.22 3.67
N THR A 258 4.94 -5.91 3.41
CA THR A 258 5.61 -5.26 2.26
C THR A 258 7.13 -5.34 2.39
N ALA A 259 7.71 -5.07 3.56
CA ALA A 259 9.14 -5.20 3.81
C ALA A 259 9.62 -6.66 3.65
N PHE A 260 8.86 -7.62 4.19
CA PHE A 260 9.12 -9.06 4.00
C PHE A 260 9.01 -9.48 2.53
N ALA A 261 8.00 -8.97 1.80
CA ALA A 261 7.85 -9.21 0.37
C ALA A 261 9.06 -8.69 -0.41
N PHE A 262 9.55 -7.47 -0.15
CA PHE A 262 10.78 -6.96 -0.78
C PHE A 262 12.02 -7.81 -0.48
N MET A 263 12.12 -8.41 0.71
CA MET A 263 13.22 -9.35 1.01
C MET A 263 13.05 -10.71 0.31
N THR A 264 11.82 -11.20 0.13
CA THR A 264 11.53 -12.57 -0.36
C THR A 264 11.10 -12.66 -1.83
N ILE A 265 10.86 -11.53 -2.51
CA ILE A 265 10.45 -11.43 -3.93
C ILE A 265 11.34 -12.23 -4.88
N HIS A 266 12.60 -12.45 -4.53
CA HIS A 266 13.59 -13.18 -5.32
C HIS A 266 13.64 -14.70 -5.04
N LEU A 267 12.88 -15.17 -4.04
CA LEU A 267 12.70 -16.59 -3.70
C LEU A 267 11.43 -17.14 -4.37
N ILE A 268 10.41 -16.28 -4.54
CA ILE A 268 9.11 -16.63 -5.10
C ILE A 268 9.19 -16.74 -6.63
N PRO A 269 8.86 -17.90 -7.22
CA PRO A 269 8.73 -18.06 -8.67
C PRO A 269 7.39 -17.49 -9.16
N TRP A 270 7.35 -16.18 -9.40
CA TRP A 270 6.16 -15.43 -9.84
C TRP A 270 5.55 -15.95 -11.15
N ASP A 271 6.38 -16.50 -12.04
CA ASP A 271 5.98 -17.28 -13.22
C ASP A 271 4.99 -18.40 -12.84
N THR A 272 5.36 -19.23 -11.86
CA THR A 272 4.50 -20.33 -11.41
C THR A 272 3.35 -19.89 -10.50
N VAL A 273 3.49 -18.78 -9.76
CA VAL A 273 2.40 -18.23 -8.94
C VAL A 273 1.29 -17.64 -9.80
N LEU A 274 1.63 -16.88 -10.86
CA LEU A 274 0.65 -16.35 -11.82
C LEU A 274 0.04 -17.45 -12.69
N LEU A 275 0.83 -18.45 -13.07
CA LEU A 275 0.34 -19.65 -13.76
C LEU A 275 -0.71 -20.37 -12.90
N ILE A 276 -0.34 -20.83 -11.70
CA ILE A 276 -1.22 -21.62 -10.83
C ILE A 276 -2.41 -20.77 -10.37
N GLY A 277 -2.19 -19.54 -9.91
CA GLY A 277 -3.26 -18.67 -9.41
C GLY A 277 -4.25 -18.25 -10.50
N GLY A 278 -3.77 -17.82 -11.66
CA GLY A 278 -4.62 -17.42 -12.78
C GLY A 278 -5.39 -18.59 -13.39
N SER A 279 -4.73 -19.74 -13.61
CA SER A 279 -5.42 -20.94 -14.08
C SER A 279 -6.42 -21.48 -13.05
N ALA A 280 -6.10 -21.47 -11.75
CA ALA A 280 -7.05 -21.86 -10.70
C ALA A 280 -8.26 -20.92 -10.63
N GLY A 281 -8.06 -19.60 -10.80
CA GLY A 281 -9.15 -18.62 -10.86
C GLY A 281 -10.09 -18.86 -12.05
N ILE A 282 -9.55 -19.12 -13.24
CA ILE A 282 -10.35 -19.45 -14.43
C ILE A 282 -11.08 -20.79 -14.23
N ILE A 283 -10.42 -21.81 -13.68
CA ILE A 283 -11.02 -23.14 -13.44
C ILE A 283 -12.10 -23.08 -12.33
N ALA A 284 -11.96 -22.24 -11.31
CA ALA A 284 -12.96 -22.04 -10.27
C ALA A 284 -14.29 -21.48 -10.80
N GLY A 285 -14.27 -20.76 -11.94
CA GLY A 285 -15.46 -20.29 -12.65
C GLY A 285 -16.19 -21.37 -13.48
N HIS A 286 -15.63 -22.58 -13.60
CA HIS A 286 -16.31 -23.70 -14.27
C HIS A 286 -17.51 -24.16 -13.43
N PRO A 287 -18.72 -24.35 -13.99
CA PRO A 287 -19.95 -24.57 -13.21
C PRO A 287 -19.86 -25.72 -12.21
N ALA A 288 -19.35 -26.89 -12.61
CA ALA A 288 -19.19 -28.03 -11.69
C ALA A 288 -18.11 -27.82 -10.58
N VAL A 289 -17.19 -26.87 -10.76
CA VAL A 289 -16.19 -26.50 -9.73
C VAL A 289 -16.78 -25.43 -8.81
N ALA A 290 -17.50 -24.45 -9.36
CA ALA A 290 -18.25 -23.46 -8.59
C ALA A 290 -19.31 -24.11 -7.70
N GLU A 291 -20.04 -25.10 -8.20
CA GLU A 291 -21.00 -25.91 -7.42
C GLU A 291 -20.32 -26.62 -6.23
N LEU A 292 -19.19 -27.29 -6.48
CA LEU A 292 -18.41 -27.96 -5.44
C LEU A 292 -17.85 -26.98 -4.40
N LEU A 293 -17.32 -25.83 -4.82
CA LEU A 293 -16.78 -24.79 -3.94
C LEU A 293 -17.87 -24.14 -3.08
N ASN A 294 -19.06 -23.93 -3.66
CA ASN A 294 -20.23 -23.34 -3.00
C ASN A 294 -21.05 -24.35 -2.18
N THR A 295 -20.62 -25.61 -2.04
CA THR A 295 -21.23 -26.55 -1.11
C THR A 295 -21.27 -25.96 0.32
N PRO A 296 -22.37 -26.11 1.08
CA PRO A 296 -22.52 -25.46 2.38
C PRO A 296 -21.47 -25.91 3.40
N GLU A 297 -20.97 -27.15 3.28
CA GLU A 297 -19.85 -27.65 4.07
C GLU A 297 -18.52 -26.94 3.76
N SER A 298 -18.20 -26.73 2.48
CA SER A 298 -17.01 -25.99 2.03
C SER A 298 -17.07 -24.53 2.49
N ALA A 299 -18.20 -23.85 2.23
CA ALA A 299 -18.41 -22.45 2.58
C ALA A 299 -18.29 -22.22 4.10
N SER A 300 -19.01 -22.99 4.92
CA SER A 300 -18.97 -22.86 6.38
C SER A 300 -17.61 -23.23 6.98
N LYS A 301 -16.90 -24.22 6.43
CA LYS A 301 -15.54 -24.60 6.84
C LYS A 301 -14.50 -23.54 6.48
N SER A 302 -14.69 -22.82 5.37
CA SER A 302 -13.90 -21.66 4.99
C SER A 302 -14.17 -20.48 5.92
N GLN A 303 -15.44 -20.11 6.12
CA GLN A 303 -15.85 -19.03 7.04
C GLN A 303 -15.33 -19.24 8.47
N ARG A 304 -15.43 -20.46 9.02
CA ARG A 304 -14.88 -20.78 10.35
C ARG A 304 -13.37 -20.57 10.45
N ARG A 305 -12.61 -20.90 9.39
CA ARG A 305 -11.15 -20.64 9.34
C ARG A 305 -10.85 -19.15 9.28
N ILE A 306 -11.58 -18.39 8.45
CA ILE A 306 -11.42 -16.94 8.33
C ILE A 306 -11.76 -16.27 9.67
N GLN A 307 -12.88 -16.62 10.30
CA GLN A 307 -13.27 -16.11 11.63
C GLN A 307 -12.24 -16.47 12.72
N HIS A 308 -11.65 -17.67 12.70
CA HIS A 308 -10.60 -18.03 13.65
C HIS A 308 -9.31 -17.20 13.44
N LEU A 309 -8.94 -16.89 12.20
CA LEU A 309 -7.80 -16.02 11.91
C LEU A 309 -8.09 -14.57 12.33
N LEU A 310 -9.26 -14.04 11.97
CA LEU A 310 -9.70 -12.71 12.38
C LEU A 310 -9.80 -12.57 13.91
N LYS A 311 -10.26 -13.61 14.63
CA LYS A 311 -10.31 -13.62 16.09
C LYS A 311 -8.93 -13.71 16.73
N MET A 312 -8.01 -14.50 16.17
CA MET A 312 -6.61 -14.53 16.64
C MET A 312 -5.95 -13.16 16.50
N VAL A 313 -6.25 -12.45 15.41
CA VAL A 313 -5.81 -11.07 15.19
C VAL A 313 -6.48 -10.12 16.18
N SER A 314 -7.81 -10.19 16.39
CA SER A 314 -8.50 -9.28 17.33
C SER A 314 -8.08 -9.48 18.79
N THR A 315 -7.82 -10.71 19.25
CA THR A 315 -7.32 -10.93 20.62
C THR A 315 -5.91 -10.38 20.81
N PHE A 316 -5.04 -10.50 19.81
CA PHE A 316 -3.69 -9.92 19.87
C PHE A 316 -3.73 -8.38 19.87
N ILE A 317 -4.70 -7.79 19.18
CA ILE A 317 -4.97 -6.34 19.15
C ILE A 317 -5.46 -5.84 20.52
N GLU A 318 -6.43 -6.54 21.11
CA GLU A 318 -7.07 -6.16 22.38
C GLU A 318 -6.13 -6.29 23.59
N GLU A 319 -5.05 -7.08 23.50
CA GLU A 319 -4.07 -7.30 24.58
C GLU A 319 -2.92 -6.27 24.59
N ASP A 320 -2.40 -5.83 23.43
CA ASP A 320 -1.17 -5.01 23.35
C ASP A 320 -1.40 -3.48 23.14
N CYS A 321 -2.61 -3.03 22.76
CA CYS A 321 -2.81 -1.71 22.12
C CYS A 321 -3.70 -0.70 22.90
N ILE A 322 -3.49 -0.52 24.21
CA ILE A 322 -4.24 0.48 25.01
C ILE A 322 -3.60 1.88 24.84
N LEU A 323 -4.15 2.69 23.93
CA LEU A 323 -3.72 4.07 23.65
C LEU A 323 -4.64 5.18 24.21
N ASP A 324 -5.83 4.84 24.71
CA ASP A 324 -6.81 5.85 25.14
C ASP A 324 -6.57 6.38 26.58
N GLU A 325 -5.97 7.56 26.68
CA GLU A 325 -6.03 8.39 27.88
C GLU A 325 -7.47 8.94 28.06
N ALA A 326 -8.08 8.62 29.21
CA ALA A 326 -9.49 8.92 29.49
C ALA A 326 -9.84 10.42 29.39
N PRO A 327 -11.07 10.78 28.94
CA PRO A 327 -11.44 12.18 28.74
C PRO A 327 -11.42 12.98 30.04
N GLN A 328 -10.73 14.12 30.04
CA GLN A 328 -10.70 15.04 31.18
C GLN A 328 -12.09 15.68 31.39
N VAL A 329 -12.75 15.29 32.48
CA VAL A 329 -13.95 15.93 33.01
C VAL A 329 -13.54 16.97 34.05
N ARG A 330 -14.23 18.11 34.08
CA ARG A 330 -14.13 19.13 35.13
C ARG A 330 -15.52 19.67 35.48
N GLN A 331 -15.68 20.18 36.70
CA GLN A 331 -16.89 20.86 37.13
C GLN A 331 -16.74 22.37 36.86
N VAL A 332 -17.79 23.03 36.35
CA VAL A 332 -17.88 24.50 36.22
C VAL A 332 -18.90 25.01 37.22
N GLU A 333 -18.67 26.19 37.76
CA GLU A 333 -19.57 26.89 38.68
C GLU A 333 -20.05 28.23 38.10
N VAL A 334 -21.29 28.60 38.42
CA VAL A 334 -21.94 29.86 38.05
C VAL A 334 -22.79 30.34 39.23
N PHE A 335 -22.80 31.65 39.46
CA PHE A 335 -23.50 32.27 40.58
C PHE A 335 -24.77 32.97 40.08
N GLU A 336 -25.92 32.57 40.62
CA GLU A 336 -27.17 33.30 40.43
C GLU A 336 -27.19 34.49 41.37
N LEU A 337 -27.31 35.71 40.84
CA LEU A 337 -27.37 36.95 41.62
C LEU A 337 -28.79 37.49 41.65
N GLN A 338 -29.25 37.90 42.84
CA GLN A 338 -30.54 38.58 43.02
C GLN A 338 -30.34 39.85 43.86
N LYS A 339 -31.10 40.91 43.55
CA LYS A 339 -31.04 42.19 44.28
C LYS A 339 -32.30 42.39 45.14
N HIS A 340 -32.14 42.94 46.34
CA HIS A 340 -33.22 43.38 47.21
C HIS A 340 -33.88 44.67 46.67
N GLN A 341 -35.21 44.72 46.67
CA GLN A 341 -35.94 45.97 46.41
C GLN A 341 -35.95 46.86 47.66
N PRO A 342 -35.60 48.15 47.61
CA PRO A 342 -35.72 49.03 48.77
C PRO A 342 -37.19 49.26 49.12
N GLY A 343 -37.62 48.79 50.30
CA GLY A 343 -38.98 48.98 50.82
C GLY A 343 -39.94 47.79 50.66
N THR A 344 -39.51 46.66 50.11
CA THR A 344 -40.25 45.38 50.13
C THR A 344 -39.32 44.24 50.55
N GLU A 345 -39.86 43.09 50.97
CA GLU A 345 -39.05 41.89 51.27
C GLU A 345 -38.71 41.07 50.00
N ASN A 346 -39.00 41.61 48.80
CA ASN A 346 -38.90 40.90 47.54
C ASN A 346 -37.49 40.99 46.93
N TRP A 347 -37.07 39.87 46.34
CA TRP A 347 -35.79 39.72 45.67
C TRP A 347 -35.99 39.60 44.16
N GLU A 348 -35.37 40.50 43.39
CA GLU A 348 -35.42 40.48 41.92
C GLU A 348 -34.29 39.60 41.35
N PRO A 349 -34.57 38.67 40.42
CA PRO A 349 -33.53 37.94 39.70
C PRO A 349 -32.77 38.90 38.78
N TRP A 350 -31.45 38.99 38.96
CA TRP A 350 -30.62 40.00 38.26
C TRP A 350 -29.86 39.43 37.07
N LEU A 351 -29.03 38.40 37.28
CA LEU A 351 -28.27 37.67 36.25
C LEU A 351 -27.48 36.47 36.82
N PHE A 352 -27.07 35.57 35.93
CA PHE A 352 -26.13 34.47 36.17
C PHE A 352 -24.71 34.89 35.81
N SER A 353 -23.82 34.98 36.81
CA SER A 353 -22.44 35.48 36.66
C SER A 353 -21.39 34.38 36.89
N PRO A 354 -20.25 34.39 36.16
CA PRO A 354 -19.12 33.52 36.49
C PRO A 354 -18.38 33.93 37.78
N THR A 355 -18.71 35.08 38.39
CA THR A 355 -18.14 35.52 39.66
C THR A 355 -19.23 35.80 40.70
N PRO A 356 -18.95 35.65 42.02
CA PRO A 356 -19.96 35.82 43.06
C PRO A 356 -20.39 37.29 43.31
N TYR A 357 -19.76 38.28 42.68
CA TYR A 357 -20.07 39.71 42.85
C TYR A 357 -20.14 40.13 44.33
N ASP A 358 -19.17 39.63 45.07
CA ASP A 358 -18.91 39.90 46.48
C ASP A 358 -18.61 41.39 46.77
N PRO A 359 -18.80 41.86 48.01
CA PRO A 359 -18.50 43.25 48.41
C PRO A 359 -17.08 43.69 48.01
N LEU A 360 -16.10 42.80 48.17
CA LEU A 360 -14.69 43.03 47.83
C LEU A 360 -14.36 42.85 46.33
N SER A 361 -15.34 42.50 45.48
CA SER A 361 -15.07 42.24 44.08
C SER A 361 -14.66 43.52 43.33
N PRO A 362 -13.62 43.49 42.47
CA PRO A 362 -13.15 44.70 41.77
C PRO A 362 -14.22 45.38 40.92
N ALA A 363 -15.21 44.63 40.42
CA ALA A 363 -16.36 45.19 39.70
C ALA A 363 -17.24 46.04 40.64
N ARG A 364 -17.52 45.55 41.84
CA ARG A 364 -18.39 46.20 42.81
C ARG A 364 -17.72 47.41 43.47
N ILE A 365 -16.43 47.31 43.82
CA ILE A 365 -15.63 48.45 44.30
C ILE A 365 -15.57 49.57 43.24
N ALA A 366 -15.52 49.22 41.95
CA ALA A 366 -15.55 50.18 40.84
C ALA A 366 -16.95 50.68 40.45
N GLY A 367 -18.02 50.29 41.18
CA GLY A 367 -19.41 50.64 40.86
C GLY A 367 -19.94 50.05 39.54
N ALA A 368 -19.24 49.08 38.96
CA ALA A 368 -19.54 48.51 37.65
C ALA A 368 -20.55 47.34 37.76
N ARG A 369 -21.59 47.36 36.93
CA ARG A 369 -22.63 46.31 36.89
C ARG A 369 -22.00 44.93 36.69
N ALA A 370 -22.46 43.95 37.48
CA ALA A 370 -22.12 42.54 37.33
C ALA A 370 -22.33 42.05 35.88
N LYS A 371 -21.44 41.18 35.39
CA LYS A 371 -21.46 40.64 34.03
C LYS A 371 -22.00 39.20 34.04
N GLY A 372 -22.88 38.87 33.10
CA GLY A 372 -23.53 37.56 33.02
C GLY A 372 -24.72 37.53 32.08
N THR A 373 -25.48 36.44 32.09
CA THR A 373 -26.68 36.21 31.27
C THR A 373 -27.96 36.30 32.10
N GLN A 374 -29.13 36.43 31.46
CA GLN A 374 -30.41 36.47 32.17
C GLN A 374 -31.02 35.08 32.41
N PHE A 375 -30.74 34.11 31.53
CA PHE A 375 -31.25 32.74 31.66
C PHE A 375 -30.12 31.70 31.79
N PHE A 376 -30.45 30.54 32.37
CA PHE A 376 -29.56 29.37 32.47
C PHE A 376 -29.19 28.75 31.11
N GLU A 377 -30.03 28.95 30.10
CA GLU A 377 -29.89 28.37 28.77
C GLU A 377 -28.84 29.12 27.93
N ASP A 378 -28.72 30.44 28.16
CA ASP A 378 -27.68 31.31 27.60
C ASP A 378 -26.26 30.96 28.08
N VAL A 379 -26.14 30.18 29.16
CA VAL A 379 -24.85 29.93 29.82
C VAL A 379 -24.01 28.96 28.98
N MET A 380 -23.15 29.55 28.14
CA MET A 380 -22.17 28.84 27.33
C MET A 380 -21.11 28.13 28.22
N PRO A 381 -20.59 26.97 27.80
CA PRO A 381 -19.46 26.34 28.48
C PRO A 381 -18.18 27.19 28.30
N PRO A 382 -17.16 27.03 29.17
CA PRO A 382 -15.87 27.69 29.00
C PRO A 382 -15.24 27.40 27.62
N ALA A 383 -14.41 28.33 27.14
CA ALA A 383 -13.80 28.23 25.82
C ALA A 383 -13.11 26.86 25.59
N ALA A 384 -13.57 26.15 24.55
CA ALA A 384 -13.14 24.81 24.16
C ALA A 384 -13.39 23.69 25.20
N TRP A 385 -14.49 23.81 25.95
CA TRP A 385 -15.16 22.76 26.71
C TRP A 385 -16.58 22.50 26.16
N ARG A 386 -17.17 21.33 26.44
CA ARG A 386 -18.59 21.02 26.16
C ARG A 386 -19.32 20.60 27.42
N TRP A 387 -20.61 20.91 27.54
CA TRP A 387 -21.44 20.39 28.63
C TRP A 387 -21.53 18.85 28.56
N ARG A 388 -21.16 18.17 29.65
CA ARG A 388 -21.29 16.70 29.78
C ARG A 388 -22.73 16.30 30.04
N GLU A 389 -23.40 17.06 30.89
CA GLU A 389 -24.80 16.84 31.32
C GLU A 389 -25.72 17.97 30.85
N LYS A 390 -27.03 17.69 30.77
CA LYS A 390 -28.04 18.69 30.39
C LYS A 390 -28.50 19.60 31.54
N LYS A 391 -28.32 19.19 32.80
CA LYS A 391 -28.90 19.86 33.97
C LYS A 391 -27.82 20.60 34.79
N TRP A 392 -28.21 21.72 35.40
CA TRP A 392 -27.46 22.40 36.45
C TRP A 392 -27.83 21.82 37.82
N HIS A 393 -26.84 21.54 38.66
CA HIS A 393 -27.02 21.06 40.03
C HIS A 393 -26.81 22.21 41.01
N LEU A 394 -27.77 22.44 41.91
CA LEU A 394 -27.62 23.40 43.01
C LEU A 394 -26.55 22.89 43.97
N ASP A 395 -25.57 23.72 44.29
CA ASP A 395 -24.60 23.41 45.32
C ASP A 395 -25.23 23.46 46.72
N ARG A 396 -24.92 22.46 47.54
CA ARG A 396 -25.40 22.35 48.93
C ARG A 396 -24.34 22.73 49.95
N SER A 397 -23.09 22.86 49.54
CA SER A 397 -21.97 23.25 50.39
C SER A 397 -21.66 24.75 50.24
N SER A 398 -22.67 25.59 50.53
CA SER A 398 -22.53 27.05 50.41
C SER A 398 -21.39 27.60 51.30
N THR A 399 -21.21 27.03 52.49
CA THR A 399 -20.11 27.35 53.42
C THR A 399 -18.73 27.01 52.86
N GLU A 400 -18.56 25.90 52.13
CA GLU A 400 -17.26 25.46 51.63
C GLU A 400 -16.66 26.45 50.63
N TRP A 401 -17.41 26.88 49.60
CA TRP A 401 -16.87 27.80 48.59
C TRP A 401 -16.68 29.22 49.13
N VAL A 402 -17.53 29.61 50.08
CA VAL A 402 -17.46 30.85 50.83
C VAL A 402 -16.16 30.91 51.67
N GLN A 403 -15.80 29.82 52.35
CA GLN A 403 -14.53 29.70 53.08
C GLN A 403 -13.32 29.58 52.15
N GLN A 404 -13.37 28.73 51.12
CA GLN A 404 -12.28 28.52 50.16
C GLN A 404 -11.85 29.81 49.45
N ARG A 405 -12.78 30.76 49.25
CA ARG A 405 -12.53 32.04 48.57
C ARG A 405 -12.22 33.20 49.51
N MET A 406 -12.25 33.00 50.84
CA MET A 406 -11.93 34.01 51.87
C MET A 406 -12.60 35.38 51.67
N ILE A 407 -13.86 35.38 51.25
CA ILE A 407 -14.66 36.61 51.13
C ILE A 407 -15.07 37.05 52.57
N THR A 408 -15.57 38.28 52.77
CA THR A 408 -16.09 38.79 54.07
C THR A 408 -17.34 39.67 53.87
N GLY A 409 -18.16 39.87 54.92
CA GLY A 409 -19.33 40.78 54.92
C GLY A 409 -20.67 40.19 54.43
N VAL A 410 -20.99 38.93 54.76
CA VAL A 410 -22.13 38.14 54.23
C VAL A 410 -22.60 37.08 55.26
N GLU A 411 -23.89 36.76 55.28
CA GLU A 411 -24.56 35.69 56.04
C GLU A 411 -24.78 34.44 55.15
N VAL A 412 -24.60 33.22 55.68
CA VAL A 412 -24.80 31.98 54.91
C VAL A 412 -26.04 31.22 55.39
N GLU A 413 -27.04 31.06 54.51
CA GLU A 413 -28.27 30.33 54.79
C GLU A 413 -28.00 28.82 54.76
N THR A 414 -27.89 28.20 55.94
CA THR A 414 -27.62 26.76 56.11
C THR A 414 -28.89 25.89 56.00
N ASN A 415 -30.08 26.49 56.03
CA ASN A 415 -31.37 25.80 56.04
C ASN A 415 -32.32 26.42 54.99
N GLY A 416 -32.24 25.98 53.73
CA GLY A 416 -33.14 26.48 52.68
C GLY A 416 -32.63 26.26 51.26
N ASP A 417 -32.77 27.30 50.43
CA ASP A 417 -32.32 27.33 49.03
C ASP A 417 -30.80 27.60 48.89
N MET A 418 -30.06 27.56 50.00
CA MET A 418 -28.62 27.78 50.13
C MET A 418 -28.16 29.16 49.66
N TRP A 419 -28.94 30.20 49.97
CA TRP A 419 -28.59 31.59 49.68
C TRP A 419 -27.46 32.12 50.56
N VAL A 420 -26.75 33.10 50.03
CA VAL A 420 -25.58 33.75 50.63
C VAL A 420 -25.82 35.26 50.50
N TYR A 421 -26.19 35.92 51.60
CA TYR A 421 -26.75 37.28 51.66
C TYR A 421 -25.74 38.31 52.17
N ASP A 422 -25.57 39.45 51.51
CA ASP A 422 -24.71 40.53 52.03
C ASP A 422 -25.15 40.99 53.43
N ILE A 423 -24.19 41.42 54.25
CA ILE A 423 -24.43 42.19 55.48
C ILE A 423 -24.59 43.68 55.09
N PRO A 424 -25.48 44.47 55.71
CA PRO A 424 -25.57 45.92 55.47
C PRO A 424 -24.30 46.68 55.88
N ALA A 425 -23.96 47.76 55.19
CA ALA A 425 -22.72 48.51 55.43
C ALA A 425 -22.61 49.11 56.86
N GLU A 426 -23.74 49.49 57.47
CA GLU A 426 -23.78 49.97 58.87
C GLU A 426 -23.36 48.84 59.84
N ASP A 427 -23.90 47.64 59.63
CA ASP A 427 -23.60 46.44 60.41
C ASP A 427 -22.18 45.90 60.08
N GLU A 428 -21.66 46.15 58.86
CA GLU A 428 -20.29 45.84 58.44
C GLU A 428 -19.25 46.76 59.12
N GLU A 429 -19.54 48.06 59.30
CA GLU A 429 -18.69 48.97 60.09
C GLU A 429 -18.66 48.58 61.57
N GLU A 430 -19.81 48.23 62.17
CA GLU A 430 -19.87 47.73 63.55
C GLU A 430 -19.11 46.39 63.69
N TYR A 431 -19.29 45.47 62.74
CA TYR A 431 -18.56 44.21 62.69
C TYR A 431 -17.04 44.41 62.55
N MET A 432 -16.59 45.27 61.63
CA MET A 432 -15.15 45.56 61.44
C MET A 432 -14.55 46.27 62.66
N SER A 433 -15.31 47.16 63.31
CA SER A 433 -14.94 47.76 64.60
C SER A 433 -14.79 46.69 65.69
N ALA A 434 -15.71 45.73 65.78
CA ALA A 434 -15.64 44.60 66.72
C ALA A 434 -14.47 43.66 66.43
N VAL A 435 -14.14 43.39 65.16
CA VAL A 435 -12.96 42.60 64.76
C VAL A 435 -11.68 43.33 65.15
N VAL A 436 -11.55 44.63 64.85
CA VAL A 436 -10.38 45.44 65.24
C VAL A 436 -10.24 45.45 66.77
N ALA A 437 -11.33 45.68 67.51
CA ALA A 437 -11.33 45.59 68.97
C ALA A 437 -10.86 44.20 69.47
N SER A 438 -11.31 43.11 68.83
CA SER A 438 -10.91 41.74 69.20
C SER A 438 -9.40 41.48 69.04
N THR A 439 -8.71 42.18 68.13
CA THR A 439 -7.26 42.02 67.98
C THR A 439 -6.50 42.47 69.23
N SER A 440 -7.05 43.42 69.99
CA SER A 440 -6.51 43.94 71.26
C SER A 440 -6.82 43.08 72.50
N LEU A 441 -7.78 42.16 72.40
CA LEU A 441 -8.14 41.22 73.48
C LEU A 441 -7.20 40.01 73.47
N ASP A 442 -7.02 39.34 74.61
CA ASP A 442 -6.16 38.16 74.70
C ASP A 442 -6.83 37.00 75.46
N GLY A 443 -6.38 35.77 75.21
CA GLY A 443 -6.93 34.57 75.84
C GLY A 443 -8.34 34.18 75.39
N LYS A 444 -9.18 33.73 76.34
CA LYS A 444 -10.47 33.06 76.06
C LYS A 444 -11.46 33.92 75.28
N ASP A 445 -11.50 35.22 75.55
CA ASP A 445 -12.43 36.14 74.90
C ASP A 445 -11.98 36.49 73.48
N LYS A 446 -10.66 36.46 73.20
CA LYS A 446 -10.13 36.49 71.83
C LYS A 446 -10.62 35.28 71.03
N ALA A 447 -10.60 34.07 71.62
CA ALA A 447 -11.14 32.88 70.97
C ALA A 447 -12.67 32.96 70.75
N LYS A 448 -13.40 33.62 71.66
CA LYS A 448 -14.86 33.80 71.54
C LYS A 448 -15.25 34.87 70.50
N ALA A 449 -14.41 35.89 70.32
CA ALA A 449 -14.58 36.91 69.27
C ALA A 449 -14.10 36.41 67.89
N VAL A 450 -13.02 35.62 67.83
CA VAL A 450 -12.56 34.95 66.60
C VAL A 450 -13.50 33.81 66.19
N ALA A 451 -14.26 33.21 67.12
CA ALA A 451 -15.40 32.34 66.75
C ALA A 451 -16.56 33.09 66.07
N LYS A 452 -16.49 34.43 65.98
CA LYS A 452 -17.42 35.31 65.25
C LYS A 452 -16.80 35.80 63.92
N SER A 453 -15.82 35.08 63.37
CA SER A 453 -15.01 35.55 62.24
C SER A 453 -15.63 35.36 60.86
N GLY A 454 -15.61 36.43 60.07
CA GLY A 454 -15.82 36.47 58.61
C GLY A 454 -17.28 36.53 58.22
N TRP A 455 -18.07 35.58 58.75
CA TRP A 455 -19.45 35.28 58.38
C TRP A 455 -20.22 34.77 59.59
N GLU A 456 -21.54 34.93 59.59
CA GLU A 456 -22.39 34.25 60.59
C GLU A 456 -23.19 33.09 59.96
N GLU A 457 -23.12 31.91 60.61
CA GLU A 457 -24.11 30.84 60.45
C GLU A 457 -25.32 31.15 61.36
N ALA A 458 -26.00 32.26 61.06
CA ALA A 458 -27.08 32.79 61.89
C ALA A 458 -28.45 32.25 61.50
N SER A 459 -29.30 31.98 62.50
CA SER A 459 -30.72 31.70 62.32
C SER A 459 -31.53 33.00 62.17
N GLY A 460 -31.23 33.78 61.12
CA GLY A 460 -32.02 34.94 60.69
C GLY A 460 -31.61 36.26 61.33
N ILE A 461 -30.59 36.92 60.76
CA ILE A 461 -30.36 38.35 60.98
C ILE A 461 -31.54 39.14 60.37
N GLN A 462 -32.09 40.11 61.13
CA GLN A 462 -33.28 40.87 60.71
C GLN A 462 -33.04 41.91 59.60
N ARG A 463 -31.77 42.17 59.26
CA ARG A 463 -31.37 43.12 58.22
C ARG A 463 -30.46 42.42 57.22
N ARG A 464 -30.89 42.37 55.96
CA ARG A 464 -30.13 41.79 54.85
C ARG A 464 -29.66 42.92 53.93
N GLY A 465 -28.43 42.82 53.43
CA GLY A 465 -27.84 43.77 52.50
C GLY A 465 -28.45 43.68 51.10
N GLU A 466 -27.98 44.56 50.20
CA GLU A 466 -28.60 44.74 48.88
C GLU A 466 -28.61 43.49 47.97
N TRP A 467 -27.71 42.52 48.15
CA TRP A 467 -27.56 41.39 47.23
C TRP A 467 -27.57 40.04 47.96
N ARG A 468 -28.07 39.03 47.25
CA ARG A 468 -27.87 37.62 47.59
C ARG A 468 -27.43 36.81 46.38
N ARG A 469 -26.78 35.68 46.65
CA ARG A 469 -26.28 34.76 45.64
C ARG A 469 -26.44 33.30 46.02
N ARG A 470 -26.50 32.41 45.04
CA ARG A 470 -26.35 30.95 45.24
C ARG A 470 -25.52 30.34 44.11
N ARG A 471 -24.81 29.25 44.41
CA ARG A 471 -23.90 28.58 43.47
C ARG A 471 -24.58 27.42 42.76
N TRP A 472 -24.47 27.40 41.46
CA TRP A 472 -24.88 26.29 40.58
C TRP A 472 -23.64 25.67 39.95
N THR A 473 -23.63 24.34 39.79
CA THR A 473 -22.51 23.62 39.20
C THR A 473 -22.96 22.64 38.10
N ARG A 474 -22.07 22.36 37.15
CA ARG A 474 -22.34 21.47 36.03
C ARG A 474 -21.05 20.91 35.43
N ASP A 475 -21.06 19.63 35.08
CA ASP A 475 -19.91 18.97 34.46
C ASP A 475 -19.69 19.42 33.01
N VAL A 476 -18.41 19.63 32.69
CA VAL A 476 -17.89 19.78 31.33
C VAL A 476 -16.88 18.71 30.99
N GLU A 477 -16.82 18.38 29.70
CA GLU A 477 -15.81 17.54 29.08
C GLU A 477 -14.95 18.39 28.14
N HIS A 478 -13.65 18.08 28.09
CA HIS A 478 -12.65 18.81 27.31
C HIS A 478 -12.83 18.64 25.80
N SER A 479 -13.54 19.55 25.12
CA SER A 479 -13.86 19.44 23.69
C SER A 479 -12.67 19.72 22.75
N LEU A 480 -11.52 20.10 23.32
CA LEU A 480 -10.24 20.26 22.61
C LEU A 480 -9.75 18.98 21.89
N ARG A 481 -10.23 17.77 22.24
CA ARG A 481 -10.01 16.54 21.43
C ARG A 481 -10.55 16.68 19.99
N GLN A 482 -11.49 17.60 19.71
CA GLN A 482 -11.89 17.95 18.34
C GLN A 482 -11.16 19.21 17.83
N GLN A 483 -11.27 20.38 18.47
CA GLN A 483 -10.74 21.62 17.87
C GLN A 483 -9.21 21.69 17.75
N VAL A 484 -8.44 21.18 18.73
CA VAL A 484 -6.97 21.08 18.60
C VAL A 484 -6.57 19.91 17.70
N HIS A 485 -7.40 18.88 17.58
CA HIS A 485 -7.21 17.85 16.55
C HIS A 485 -7.44 18.42 15.15
N ASP A 486 -8.50 19.20 14.89
CA ASP A 486 -8.77 19.84 13.60
C ASP A 486 -7.70 20.86 13.22
N LEU A 487 -7.26 21.71 14.17
CA LEU A 487 -6.18 22.67 13.93
C LEU A 487 -4.83 21.97 13.69
N LYS A 488 -4.52 20.91 14.45
CA LYS A 488 -3.34 20.06 14.16
C LYS A 488 -3.50 19.26 12.88
N GLN A 489 -4.69 18.82 12.48
CA GLN A 489 -4.91 18.11 11.23
C GLN A 489 -4.73 19.06 10.05
N LYS A 490 -5.41 20.21 10.06
CA LYS A 490 -5.36 21.20 8.96
C LYS A 490 -3.95 21.77 8.74
N THR A 491 -3.07 21.71 9.75
CA THR A 491 -1.65 22.11 9.65
C THR A 491 -0.67 20.94 9.49
N SER A 492 -0.97 19.74 10.01
CA SER A 492 -0.02 18.61 10.02
C SER A 492 -0.42 17.37 9.20
N GLN A 493 -1.65 17.24 8.70
CA GLN A 493 -2.02 16.16 7.77
C GLN A 493 -1.08 16.09 6.55
N PRO A 494 -0.80 17.18 5.80
CA PRO A 494 0.11 17.11 4.66
C PRO A 494 1.54 16.78 5.11
N THR A 495 2.05 17.38 6.19
CA THR A 495 3.44 17.17 6.62
C THR A 495 3.66 15.81 7.26
N ARG A 496 2.76 15.29 8.10
CA ARG A 496 2.82 13.92 8.64
C ARG A 496 2.72 12.88 7.53
N THR A 497 1.77 13.03 6.60
CA THR A 497 1.62 12.10 5.47
C THR A 497 2.85 12.13 4.57
N VAL A 498 3.38 13.32 4.24
CA VAL A 498 4.64 13.44 3.49
C VAL A 498 5.82 12.84 4.26
N ILE A 499 5.95 13.06 5.57
CA ILE A 499 7.01 12.44 6.39
C ILE A 499 6.90 10.91 6.37
N LEU A 500 5.69 10.35 6.51
CA LEU A 500 5.47 8.90 6.50
C LEU A 500 5.75 8.29 5.12
N CYS A 501 5.30 8.94 4.05
CA CYS A 501 5.63 8.59 2.67
C CYS A 501 7.13 8.72 2.35
N VAL A 502 7.81 9.72 2.91
CA VAL A 502 9.26 9.92 2.76
C VAL A 502 10.04 8.87 3.54
N LEU A 503 9.66 8.56 4.79
CA LEU A 503 10.30 7.51 5.60
C LEU A 503 10.13 6.12 4.97
N THR A 504 8.93 5.80 4.45
CA THR A 504 8.70 4.53 3.73
C THR A 504 9.41 4.49 2.37
N SER A 505 9.51 5.61 1.65
CA SER A 505 10.31 5.73 0.42
C SER A 505 11.81 5.58 0.69
N ILE A 506 12.33 6.21 1.75
CA ILE A 506 13.73 6.07 2.18
C ILE A 506 14.00 4.64 2.65
N GLY A 507 13.07 4.01 3.38
CA GLY A 507 13.16 2.61 3.80
C GLY A 507 13.21 1.64 2.61
N THR A 508 12.33 1.80 1.63
CA THR A 508 12.32 0.96 0.42
C THR A 508 13.52 1.22 -0.50
N LEU A 509 13.98 2.47 -0.64
CA LEU A 509 15.23 2.80 -1.32
C LEU A 509 16.46 2.26 -0.56
N GLY A 510 16.44 2.25 0.77
CA GLY A 510 17.43 1.62 1.63
C GLY A 510 17.50 0.11 1.40
N LEU A 511 16.37 -0.58 1.43
CA LEU A 511 16.25 -2.00 1.11
C LEU A 511 16.74 -2.29 -0.33
N ALA A 512 16.36 -1.47 -1.31
CA ALA A 512 16.76 -1.62 -2.70
C ALA A 512 18.26 -1.37 -2.93
N THR A 513 18.86 -0.40 -2.22
CA THR A 513 20.32 -0.14 -2.29
C THR A 513 21.10 -1.23 -1.56
N VAL A 514 20.67 -1.67 -0.37
CA VAL A 514 21.25 -2.84 0.34
C VAL A 514 21.18 -4.09 -0.53
N TYR A 515 20.06 -4.36 -1.20
CA TYR A 515 19.95 -5.47 -2.14
C TYR A 515 20.92 -5.32 -3.32
N ARG A 516 20.93 -4.15 -4.00
CA ARG A 516 21.79 -3.89 -5.16
C ARG A 516 23.29 -3.94 -4.82
N HIS A 517 23.69 -3.52 -3.62
CA HIS A 517 25.09 -3.56 -3.17
C HIS A 517 25.46 -4.94 -2.63
N TYR A 518 24.80 -5.42 -1.57
CA TYR A 518 25.23 -6.58 -0.80
C TYR A 518 24.66 -7.91 -1.29
N LEU A 519 23.42 -7.93 -1.77
CA LEU A 519 22.67 -9.17 -2.04
C LEU A 519 22.62 -9.58 -3.52
N ARG A 520 22.91 -8.66 -4.46
CA ARG A 520 22.98 -8.95 -5.89
C ARG A 520 24.20 -9.82 -6.22
N ARG A 521 23.98 -10.94 -6.91
CA ARG A 521 25.05 -11.84 -7.38
C ARG A 521 25.88 -11.22 -8.50
N ILE A 522 27.19 -11.47 -8.44
CA ILE A 522 28.22 -11.13 -9.43
C ILE A 522 28.54 -12.45 -10.16
N PRO A 523 28.30 -12.59 -11.48
CA PRO A 523 28.44 -13.88 -12.17
C PRO A 523 29.88 -14.17 -12.64
N ASN A 524 30.63 -13.14 -13.07
CA ASN A 524 31.98 -13.27 -13.62
C ASN A 524 32.86 -12.05 -13.22
N VAL A 525 34.19 -12.16 -13.36
CA VAL A 525 35.18 -11.14 -12.94
C VAL A 525 35.03 -9.81 -13.70
N THR A 526 34.54 -9.83 -14.94
CA THR A 526 34.16 -8.63 -15.69
C THR A 526 33.22 -7.72 -14.88
N TYR A 527 32.16 -8.28 -14.29
CA TYR A 527 31.16 -7.57 -13.47
C TYR A 527 31.64 -7.14 -12.06
N LEU A 528 32.87 -7.49 -11.66
CA LEU A 528 33.46 -7.05 -10.41
C LEU A 528 33.87 -5.56 -10.53
N LYS A 529 33.20 -4.67 -9.77
CA LYS A 529 33.52 -3.23 -9.77
C LYS A 529 34.88 -2.95 -9.10
N PRO A 530 35.66 -1.95 -9.58
CA PRO A 530 36.92 -1.55 -8.93
C PRO A 530 36.76 -1.22 -7.45
N THR A 531 35.66 -0.58 -7.06
CA THR A 531 35.36 -0.22 -5.65
C THR A 531 35.19 -1.40 -4.70
N TYR A 532 35.02 -2.63 -5.21
CA TYR A 532 34.95 -3.85 -4.39
C TYR A 532 36.35 -4.45 -4.12
N LEU A 533 37.37 -4.04 -4.86
CA LEU A 533 38.76 -4.43 -4.62
C LEU A 533 39.27 -3.80 -3.32
N HIS A 534 40.03 -4.59 -2.55
CA HIS A 534 40.49 -4.35 -1.17
C HIS A 534 39.36 -4.19 -0.12
N ASN A 535 38.33 -3.39 -0.41
CA ASN A 535 37.28 -2.97 0.52
C ASN A 535 36.26 -4.06 0.88
N ARG A 536 36.06 -5.08 0.03
CA ARG A 536 34.91 -6.00 0.16
C ARG A 536 35.26 -7.47 0.00
N SER A 537 35.06 -8.24 1.06
CA SER A 537 35.08 -9.72 0.97
C SER A 537 33.86 -10.27 0.24
N LEU A 538 34.05 -11.26 -0.63
CA LEU A 538 32.98 -12.01 -1.31
C LEU A 538 32.87 -13.43 -0.73
N TYR A 539 31.64 -13.88 -0.47
CA TYR A 539 31.35 -15.26 -0.04
C TYR A 539 30.87 -16.11 -1.22
N GLY A 540 31.29 -17.36 -1.32
CA GLY A 540 30.97 -18.20 -2.47
C GLY A 540 31.29 -19.67 -2.25
N TYR A 541 30.97 -20.47 -3.27
CA TYR A 541 31.19 -21.91 -3.33
C TYR A 541 32.26 -22.23 -4.38
N VAL A 542 33.20 -23.14 -4.06
CA VAL A 542 34.24 -23.55 -5.02
C VAL A 542 33.72 -24.71 -5.88
N THR A 543 33.61 -24.47 -7.17
CA THR A 543 33.04 -25.43 -8.13
C THR A 543 34.08 -26.41 -8.67
N SER A 544 35.30 -25.93 -8.93
CA SER A 544 36.42 -26.73 -9.43
C SER A 544 37.76 -26.09 -9.08
N VAL A 545 38.81 -26.90 -9.02
CA VAL A 545 40.22 -26.51 -8.87
C VAL A 545 40.93 -27.00 -10.12
N GLY A 546 41.64 -26.11 -10.82
CA GLY A 546 42.30 -26.41 -12.10
C GLY A 546 43.82 -26.23 -12.05
N ASP A 547 44.29 -25.28 -11.23
CA ASP A 547 45.70 -24.89 -11.11
C ASP A 547 46.16 -25.08 -9.66
N GLY A 548 47.47 -25.20 -9.43
CA GLY A 548 48.04 -25.34 -8.08
C GLY A 548 47.77 -24.14 -7.17
N ASP A 549 47.60 -22.94 -7.73
CA ASP A 549 47.31 -21.70 -6.99
C ASP A 549 45.92 -21.09 -7.34
N GLY A 550 45.06 -21.83 -8.05
CA GLY A 550 43.89 -21.28 -8.73
C GLY A 550 42.62 -22.15 -8.70
N PHE A 551 41.47 -21.51 -8.48
CA PHE A 551 40.17 -22.21 -8.41
C PHE A 551 39.00 -21.38 -8.96
N ARG A 552 37.93 -22.08 -9.37
CA ARG A 552 36.67 -21.47 -9.87
C ARG A 552 35.69 -21.24 -8.73
N PHE A 553 35.22 -20.00 -8.61
CA PHE A 553 34.41 -19.50 -7.50
C PHE A 553 33.03 -19.02 -7.99
N PHE A 554 31.97 -19.60 -7.42
CA PHE A 554 30.60 -19.17 -7.64
C PHE A 554 30.14 -18.26 -6.48
N HIS A 555 29.89 -16.98 -6.74
CA HIS A 555 29.49 -16.04 -5.70
C HIS A 555 28.07 -16.33 -5.16
N THR A 556 27.94 -16.49 -3.84
CA THR A 556 26.67 -16.73 -3.12
C THR A 556 26.39 -15.61 -2.09
N PRO A 557 25.85 -14.45 -2.53
CA PRO A 557 25.62 -13.31 -1.65
C PRO A 557 24.63 -13.65 -0.52
N GLY A 558 24.94 -13.23 0.71
CA GLY A 558 24.19 -13.61 1.93
C GLY A 558 24.37 -15.06 2.39
N GLY A 559 24.98 -15.93 1.59
CA GLY A 559 25.29 -17.31 1.96
C GLY A 559 24.06 -18.12 2.40
N ARG A 560 24.25 -19.00 3.40
CA ARG A 560 23.19 -19.90 3.89
C ARG A 560 21.96 -19.18 4.43
N ILE A 561 22.06 -17.93 4.88
CA ILE A 561 20.92 -17.16 5.39
C ILE A 561 19.92 -16.87 4.25
N LEU A 562 20.41 -16.57 3.05
CA LEU A 562 19.56 -16.33 1.87
C LEU A 562 19.34 -17.58 1.00
N GLY A 563 19.21 -18.75 1.63
CA GLY A 563 18.86 -20.00 0.96
C GLY A 563 19.98 -20.71 0.19
N TRP A 564 21.18 -20.13 0.06
CA TRP A 564 22.25 -20.74 -0.73
C TRP A 564 22.75 -22.05 -0.10
N GLY A 565 22.56 -23.15 -0.81
CA GLY A 565 22.91 -24.50 -0.38
C GLY A 565 21.79 -25.30 0.29
N TRP A 566 20.57 -24.77 0.42
CA TRP A 566 19.42 -25.55 0.92
C TRP A 566 18.09 -25.25 0.22
N ALA A 567 17.83 -24.00 -0.20
CA ALA A 567 16.63 -23.68 -0.97
C ALA A 567 16.71 -24.30 -2.38
N PRO A 568 15.65 -24.95 -2.91
CA PRO A 568 15.75 -25.78 -4.13
C PRO A 568 16.38 -25.09 -5.36
N ARG A 569 15.99 -23.83 -5.65
CA ARG A 569 16.56 -23.04 -6.76
C ARG A 569 17.91 -22.36 -6.44
N ARG A 570 18.55 -22.66 -5.29
CA ARG A 570 19.84 -22.09 -4.83
C ARG A 570 20.85 -23.14 -4.34
N ARG A 571 20.65 -24.42 -4.65
CA ARG A 571 21.67 -25.46 -4.46
C ARG A 571 22.68 -25.41 -5.60
N VAL A 572 23.86 -24.83 -5.32
CA VAL A 572 24.98 -24.72 -6.28
C VAL A 572 25.62 -26.09 -6.58
N GLN A 573 25.34 -27.08 -5.73
CA GLN A 573 25.78 -28.48 -5.85
C GLN A 573 25.12 -29.21 -7.02
N ASP A 574 23.88 -28.85 -7.36
CA ASP A 574 23.06 -29.52 -8.38
C ASP A 574 23.39 -29.04 -9.81
N LEU A 575 24.22 -28.00 -9.96
CA LEU A 575 24.48 -27.32 -11.24
C LEU A 575 25.53 -28.04 -12.08
N THR A 576 25.19 -28.28 -13.35
CA THR A 576 26.07 -28.95 -14.32
C THR A 576 27.17 -28.01 -14.82
N SER A 577 28.35 -28.55 -15.18
CA SER A 577 29.49 -27.77 -15.71
C SER A 577 29.14 -26.85 -16.89
N LYS A 578 28.19 -27.25 -17.76
CA LYS A 578 27.65 -26.43 -18.85
C LYS A 578 26.95 -25.15 -18.32
N GLU A 579 26.22 -25.27 -17.22
CA GLU A 579 25.48 -24.17 -16.60
C GLU A 579 26.37 -23.24 -15.77
N LEU A 580 27.51 -23.75 -15.28
CA LEU A 580 28.52 -23.02 -14.51
C LEU A 580 29.49 -22.22 -15.40
N LYS A 581 29.51 -22.49 -16.71
CA LYS A 581 30.23 -21.68 -17.70
C LYS A 581 29.76 -20.23 -17.63
N ASP A 582 30.72 -19.30 -17.64
CA ASP A 582 30.55 -17.84 -17.59
C ASP A 582 29.75 -17.31 -16.36
N LYS A 583 29.46 -18.20 -15.41
CA LYS A 583 28.77 -17.98 -14.13
C LYS A 583 29.69 -18.26 -12.92
N THR A 584 30.99 -18.44 -13.16
CA THR A 584 32.03 -18.66 -12.14
C THR A 584 33.21 -17.74 -12.40
N MET A 585 33.69 -17.07 -11.35
CA MET A 585 34.92 -16.26 -11.39
C MET A 585 36.14 -17.17 -11.31
N SER A 586 37.20 -16.88 -12.07
CA SER A 586 38.50 -17.51 -11.86
C SER A 586 39.27 -16.75 -10.77
N VAL A 587 39.69 -17.44 -9.70
CA VAL A 587 40.39 -16.85 -8.56
C VAL A 587 41.82 -17.38 -8.52
N ARG A 588 42.80 -16.48 -8.44
CA ARG A 588 44.20 -16.80 -8.15
C ARG A 588 44.50 -16.43 -6.70
N ILE A 589 45.15 -17.32 -5.95
CA ILE A 589 45.48 -17.08 -4.54
C ILE A 589 46.60 -16.02 -4.46
N ALA A 590 46.33 -14.94 -3.74
CA ALA A 590 47.24 -13.82 -3.60
C ALA A 590 48.51 -14.20 -2.79
N GLY A 591 49.68 -13.79 -3.28
CA GLY A 591 50.97 -13.88 -2.59
C GLY A 591 51.71 -15.22 -2.68
N ILE A 592 51.21 -16.20 -3.44
CA ILE A 592 51.87 -17.51 -3.62
C ILE A 592 52.09 -17.85 -5.09
N ASP A 593 53.04 -18.75 -5.36
CA ASP A 593 53.22 -19.45 -6.64
C ASP A 593 53.32 -20.95 -6.30
N ALA A 594 52.47 -21.80 -6.89
CA ALA A 594 52.50 -23.25 -6.68
C ALA A 594 53.37 -23.95 -7.75
N PRO A 595 53.85 -25.19 -7.51
CA PRO A 595 54.57 -25.95 -8.53
C PRO A 595 53.69 -26.24 -9.75
N GLU A 596 54.23 -26.00 -10.95
CA GLU A 596 53.47 -26.09 -12.21
C GLU A 596 53.19 -27.53 -12.65
N MET A 597 51.97 -27.77 -13.13
CA MET A 597 51.55 -29.07 -13.67
C MET A 597 51.96 -29.21 -15.14
N ALA A 598 52.09 -30.46 -15.63
CA ALA A 598 52.37 -30.72 -17.04
C ALA A 598 51.28 -30.10 -17.94
N HIS A 599 51.69 -29.22 -18.86
CA HIS A 599 50.79 -28.46 -19.70
C HIS A 599 51.43 -28.20 -21.07
N PHE A 600 50.67 -28.44 -22.16
CA PHE A 600 51.12 -28.31 -23.56
C PHE A 600 52.58 -28.78 -23.82
N GLY A 601 52.84 -30.06 -23.54
CA GLY A 601 54.14 -30.70 -23.80
C GLY A 601 55.26 -30.40 -22.79
N LYS A 602 55.03 -29.51 -21.81
CA LYS A 602 56.00 -29.24 -20.74
C LYS A 602 55.87 -30.27 -19.61
N GLU A 603 57.00 -30.76 -19.10
CA GLU A 603 57.07 -31.71 -17.98
C GLU A 603 56.52 -31.10 -16.68
N ALA A 604 55.85 -31.89 -15.85
CA ALA A 604 55.36 -31.44 -14.55
C ALA A 604 56.52 -31.12 -13.59
N GLN A 605 56.40 -30.03 -12.83
CA GLN A 605 57.30 -29.74 -11.72
C GLN A 605 57.06 -30.74 -10.57
N PRO A 606 58.10 -31.19 -9.84
CA PRO A 606 57.94 -31.99 -8.63
C PRO A 606 56.96 -31.36 -7.62
N TYR A 607 56.23 -32.20 -6.88
CA TYR A 607 55.18 -31.81 -5.92
C TYR A 607 53.94 -31.07 -6.50
N SER A 608 53.84 -30.85 -7.82
CA SER A 608 52.67 -30.18 -8.44
C SER A 608 51.34 -30.95 -8.25
N GLN A 609 51.36 -32.28 -8.31
CA GLN A 609 50.19 -33.11 -8.01
C GLN A 609 49.79 -33.02 -6.53
N GLU A 610 50.74 -33.13 -5.60
CA GLU A 610 50.47 -33.01 -4.16
C GLU A 610 49.88 -31.65 -3.79
N ALA A 611 50.41 -30.56 -4.36
CA ALA A 611 49.89 -29.21 -4.15
C ALA A 611 48.45 -29.06 -4.65
N ILE A 612 48.13 -29.60 -5.85
CA ILE A 612 46.78 -29.50 -6.41
C ILE A 612 45.77 -30.37 -5.67
N ASP A 613 46.16 -31.58 -5.24
CA ASP A 613 45.27 -32.50 -4.53
C ASP A 613 45.05 -32.07 -3.08
N TRP A 614 46.05 -31.45 -2.45
CA TRP A 614 45.86 -30.71 -1.21
C TRP A 614 44.84 -29.58 -1.39
N LEU A 615 44.97 -28.76 -2.45
CA LEU A 615 44.06 -27.64 -2.70
C LEU A 615 42.63 -28.14 -2.97
N LYS A 616 42.46 -29.20 -3.77
CA LYS A 616 41.16 -29.88 -3.95
C LYS A 616 40.58 -30.29 -2.59
N ASN A 617 41.31 -31.06 -1.79
CA ASN A 617 40.86 -31.52 -0.47
C ASN A 617 40.58 -30.35 0.51
N PHE A 618 41.26 -29.21 0.36
CA PHE A 618 41.07 -28.06 1.23
C PHE A 618 39.93 -27.11 0.81
N VAL A 619 39.64 -26.91 -0.48
CA VAL A 619 38.61 -25.95 -0.92
C VAL A 619 37.49 -26.51 -1.80
N LEU A 620 37.68 -27.62 -2.53
CA LEU A 620 36.70 -28.13 -3.48
C LEU A 620 35.38 -28.47 -2.80
N HIS A 621 34.26 -28.05 -3.40
CA HIS A 621 32.90 -28.25 -2.88
C HIS A 621 32.67 -27.69 -1.46
N ARG A 622 33.50 -26.73 -1.02
CA ARG A 622 33.31 -25.98 0.21
C ARG A 622 32.97 -24.52 -0.07
N TYR A 623 32.39 -23.87 0.93
CA TYR A 623 32.18 -22.43 0.92
C TYR A 623 33.43 -21.69 1.44
N VAL A 624 33.86 -20.68 0.70
CA VAL A 624 35.07 -19.89 0.94
C VAL A 624 34.73 -18.40 0.91
N ARG A 625 35.44 -17.59 1.69
CA ARG A 625 35.37 -16.12 1.62
C ARG A 625 36.67 -15.61 0.98
N ILE A 626 36.57 -14.96 -0.17
CA ILE A 626 37.70 -14.36 -0.87
C ILE A 626 37.76 -12.85 -0.61
N TYR A 627 38.97 -12.30 -0.57
CA TYR A 627 39.28 -10.89 -0.40
C TYR A 627 39.99 -10.44 -1.69
N PRO A 628 39.24 -9.94 -2.69
CA PRO A 628 39.81 -9.57 -3.98
C PRO A 628 40.65 -8.30 -3.85
N TYR A 629 41.86 -8.33 -4.38
CA TYR A 629 42.77 -7.18 -4.38
C TYR A 629 42.92 -6.62 -5.80
N ARG A 630 43.16 -7.47 -6.80
CA ARG A 630 43.41 -7.01 -8.18
C ARG A 630 42.77 -7.91 -9.24
N LYS A 631 42.54 -7.36 -10.43
CA LYS A 631 42.26 -8.13 -11.66
C LYS A 631 43.57 -8.39 -12.42
N ASP A 632 43.78 -9.64 -12.80
CA ASP A 632 44.87 -10.13 -13.62
C ASP A 632 44.56 -9.97 -15.12
N GLN A 633 45.58 -10.01 -15.98
CA GLN A 633 45.43 -9.88 -17.43
C GLN A 633 44.63 -11.03 -18.07
N TYR A 634 44.62 -12.20 -17.42
CA TYR A 634 43.86 -13.40 -17.84
C TYR A 634 42.41 -13.43 -17.30
N GLU A 635 41.80 -12.26 -17.04
CA GLU A 635 40.50 -12.08 -16.36
C GLU A 635 40.36 -12.79 -14.99
N ARG A 636 41.46 -13.20 -14.36
CA ARG A 636 41.44 -13.79 -13.01
C ARG A 636 41.35 -12.69 -11.95
N VAL A 637 40.75 -12.98 -10.80
CA VAL A 637 40.84 -12.11 -9.62
C VAL A 637 41.90 -12.64 -8.66
N VAL A 638 42.90 -11.80 -8.38
CA VAL A 638 43.94 -12.05 -7.37
C VAL A 638 43.33 -11.76 -6.01
N ALA A 639 43.24 -12.77 -5.14
CA ALA A 639 42.52 -12.66 -3.87
C ALA A 639 43.13 -13.54 -2.76
N ALA A 640 43.15 -13.05 -1.52
CA ALA A 640 43.36 -13.93 -0.37
C ALA A 640 42.09 -14.76 -0.14
N ALA A 641 42.23 -16.08 0.02
CA ALA A 641 41.11 -17.00 0.20
C ALA A 641 41.07 -17.54 1.63
N ARG A 642 39.94 -17.37 2.34
CA ARG A 642 39.76 -17.85 3.73
C ARG A 642 38.61 -18.85 3.82
N ARG A 643 38.91 -20.04 4.35
CA ARG A 643 37.94 -21.10 4.67
C ARG A 643 37.67 -21.10 6.18
N LYS A 644 36.40 -21.23 6.59
CA LYS A 644 36.10 -21.59 8.00
C LYS A 644 36.45 -23.07 8.24
N ARG A 645 37.32 -23.33 9.21
CA ARG A 645 37.68 -24.68 9.67
C ARG A 645 36.72 -25.18 10.75
N TRP A 646 36.21 -24.25 11.56
CA TRP A 646 35.18 -24.44 12.59
C TRP A 646 34.31 -23.16 12.65
N LEU A 647 33.29 -23.07 13.52
CA LEU A 647 32.30 -21.97 13.51
C LEU A 647 32.94 -20.57 13.54
N LEU A 648 34.01 -20.37 14.32
CA LEU A 648 34.71 -19.09 14.46
C LEU A 648 36.07 -19.04 13.77
N PHE A 649 36.80 -20.16 13.68
CA PHE A 649 38.17 -20.18 13.17
C PHE A 649 38.28 -20.15 11.64
N ASN A 650 38.87 -19.07 11.11
CA ASN A 650 39.17 -18.89 9.70
C ASN A 650 40.63 -19.31 9.41
N ALA A 651 40.83 -20.22 8.46
CA ALA A 651 42.14 -20.56 7.91
C ALA A 651 42.35 -19.86 6.56
N ASP A 652 43.49 -19.17 6.41
CA ASP A 652 43.92 -18.56 5.15
C ASP A 652 44.59 -19.62 4.26
N VAL A 653 44.09 -19.82 3.04
CA VAL A 653 44.49 -20.96 2.19
C VAL A 653 45.97 -20.87 1.81
N GLY A 654 46.43 -19.71 1.34
CA GLY A 654 47.82 -19.53 0.90
C GLY A 654 48.85 -19.72 2.02
N HIS A 655 48.58 -19.16 3.21
CA HIS A 655 49.44 -19.38 4.38
C HIS A 655 49.49 -20.85 4.81
N GLN A 656 48.40 -21.62 4.65
CA GLN A 656 48.42 -23.07 4.94
C GLN A 656 49.24 -23.87 3.90
N MET A 657 49.21 -23.49 2.62
CA MET A 657 50.05 -24.10 1.58
C MET A 657 51.54 -23.83 1.82
N LEU A 658 51.90 -22.57 2.10
CA LEU A 658 53.28 -22.18 2.45
C LEU A 658 53.78 -22.95 3.67
N LYS A 659 52.98 -23.03 4.74
CA LYS A 659 53.31 -23.74 5.98
C LYS A 659 53.54 -25.25 5.79
N GLN A 660 53.03 -25.85 4.71
CA GLN A 660 53.22 -27.27 4.38
C GLN A 660 54.27 -27.49 3.27
N GLY A 661 54.87 -26.42 2.73
CA GLY A 661 55.85 -26.53 1.64
C GLY A 661 55.24 -26.90 0.28
N LEU A 662 53.97 -26.54 0.06
CA LEU A 662 53.23 -26.83 -1.19
C LEU A 662 53.17 -25.65 -2.17
N ALA A 663 53.81 -24.52 -1.81
CA ALA A 663 53.94 -23.33 -2.63
C ALA A 663 55.15 -22.51 -2.17
N THR A 664 55.60 -21.57 -3.01
CA THR A 664 56.60 -20.55 -2.68
C THR A 664 55.96 -19.16 -2.58
N VAL A 665 56.63 -18.21 -1.92
CA VAL A 665 56.22 -16.80 -1.89
C VAL A 665 56.42 -16.16 -3.27
N TYR A 666 55.49 -15.31 -3.71
CA TYR A 666 55.54 -14.72 -5.06
C TYR A 666 56.38 -13.42 -5.12
N GLU A 667 57.66 -13.54 -5.49
CA GLU A 667 58.67 -12.47 -5.42
C GLU A 667 58.71 -11.48 -6.61
N ALA A 668 57.63 -11.33 -7.38
CA ALA A 668 57.65 -10.43 -8.55
C ALA A 668 57.67 -8.95 -8.14
N LYS A 669 58.52 -8.13 -8.77
CA LYS A 669 58.63 -6.67 -8.56
C LYS A 669 57.35 -5.87 -8.89
N PHE A 670 56.36 -6.48 -9.54
CA PHE A 670 55.12 -5.84 -9.93
C PHE A 670 53.95 -6.84 -9.85
N GLY A 671 52.81 -6.42 -9.29
CA GLY A 671 51.62 -7.26 -9.15
C GLY A 671 51.67 -8.29 -8.01
N SER A 672 52.69 -8.27 -7.16
CA SER A 672 52.73 -9.03 -5.90
C SER A 672 51.87 -8.33 -4.85
N GLU A 673 50.81 -8.99 -4.38
CA GLU A 673 49.88 -8.42 -3.40
C GLU A 673 49.60 -9.42 -2.28
N PHE A 674 49.89 -9.02 -1.04
CA PHE A 674 49.85 -9.89 0.14
C PHE A 674 48.78 -9.50 1.18
N GLY A 675 48.00 -8.45 0.93
CA GLY A 675 46.94 -8.01 1.85
C GLY A 675 47.43 -7.75 3.29
N GLN A 676 48.56 -7.03 3.43
CA GLN A 676 49.26 -6.74 4.69
C GLN A 676 49.84 -7.98 5.44
N LYS A 677 49.91 -9.16 4.80
CA LYS A 677 50.42 -10.41 5.41
C LYS A 677 51.78 -10.89 4.91
N GLU A 678 52.54 -10.08 4.17
CA GLU A 678 53.77 -10.54 3.50
C GLU A 678 54.77 -11.20 4.46
N GLN A 679 55.00 -10.61 5.63
CA GLN A 679 55.87 -11.20 6.65
C GLN A 679 55.38 -12.58 7.09
N GLN A 680 54.08 -12.74 7.40
CA GLN A 680 53.46 -14.02 7.77
C GLN A 680 53.55 -15.10 6.67
N TYR A 681 53.79 -14.70 5.41
CA TYR A 681 53.99 -15.60 4.29
C TYR A 681 55.48 -15.99 4.18
N ARG A 682 56.39 -15.01 4.26
CA ARG A 682 57.85 -15.24 4.32
C ARG A 682 58.24 -16.11 5.52
N ASP A 683 57.71 -15.84 6.71
CA ASP A 683 57.93 -16.62 7.93
C ASP A 683 57.47 -18.07 7.78
N ALA A 684 56.30 -18.28 7.17
CA ALA A 684 55.73 -19.62 6.96
C ALA A 684 56.55 -20.45 5.97
N GLU A 685 57.04 -19.82 4.90
CA GLU A 685 57.93 -20.46 3.93
C GLU A 685 59.31 -20.74 4.53
N ALA A 686 59.91 -19.81 5.28
CA ALA A 686 61.16 -20.02 6.00
C ALA A 686 61.05 -21.19 7.00
N HIS A 687 59.92 -21.29 7.71
CA HIS A 687 59.63 -22.41 8.61
C HIS A 687 59.48 -23.76 7.87
N ALA A 688 58.85 -23.77 6.69
CA ALA A 688 58.70 -24.96 5.85
C ALA A 688 60.04 -25.40 5.24
N LYS A 689 60.89 -24.45 4.81
CA LYS A 689 62.28 -24.66 4.38
C LYS A 689 63.12 -25.26 5.50
N ALA A 690 63.11 -24.65 6.69
CA ALA A 690 63.86 -25.12 7.86
C ALA A 690 63.44 -26.54 8.32
N ARG A 691 62.16 -26.89 8.16
CA ARG A 691 61.62 -28.22 8.49
C ARG A 691 61.62 -29.22 7.33
N LYS A 692 62.13 -28.84 6.15
CA LYS A 692 62.16 -29.68 4.93
C LYS A 692 60.80 -30.32 4.62
N LEU A 693 59.75 -29.49 4.55
CA LEU A 693 58.37 -29.93 4.27
C LEU A 693 58.00 -29.79 2.79
N GLY A 694 57.15 -30.68 2.27
CA GLY A 694 56.68 -30.66 0.88
C GLY A 694 57.84 -30.61 -0.12
N MET A 695 57.83 -29.62 -1.02
CA MET A 695 58.89 -29.44 -2.03
C MET A 695 60.30 -29.16 -1.48
N TRP A 696 60.43 -28.90 -0.17
CA TRP A 696 61.71 -28.71 0.51
C TRP A 696 62.29 -30.02 1.10
N GLN A 697 61.64 -31.16 0.88
CA GLN A 697 62.14 -32.47 1.27
C GLN A 697 63.40 -32.87 0.49
N GLU A 698 64.33 -33.55 1.16
CA GLU A 698 65.47 -34.22 0.52
C GLU A 698 65.25 -35.74 0.54
N PRO A 699 65.73 -36.50 -0.46
CA PRO A 699 65.61 -37.95 -0.46
C PRO A 699 66.27 -38.54 0.79
N GLY A 700 65.48 -39.28 1.57
CA GLY A 700 65.92 -39.98 2.77
C GLY A 700 67.00 -41.02 2.48
N ILE A 701 67.63 -41.54 3.53
CA ILE A 701 68.78 -42.47 3.41
C ILE A 701 68.41 -43.68 2.53
N ILE A 702 67.23 -44.28 2.75
CA ILE A 702 66.71 -45.41 1.97
C ILE A 702 66.49 -45.02 0.50
N GLY A 703 65.94 -43.84 0.21
CA GLY A 703 65.75 -43.36 -1.18
C GLY A 703 67.08 -43.15 -1.91
N ARG A 704 68.11 -42.64 -1.21
CA ARG A 704 69.47 -42.53 -1.74
C ARG A 704 70.12 -43.89 -2.02
N ILE A 705 69.87 -44.90 -1.18
CA ILE A 705 70.32 -46.28 -1.40
C ILE A 705 69.58 -46.91 -2.61
N LEU A 706 68.29 -46.60 -2.79
CA LEU A 706 67.49 -46.95 -3.98
C LEU A 706 67.82 -46.13 -5.23
N GLY A 707 68.96 -45.42 -5.26
CA GLY A 707 69.43 -44.70 -6.44
C GLY A 707 68.66 -43.41 -6.79
N GLN A 708 67.75 -42.93 -5.92
CA GLN A 708 67.07 -41.66 -6.14
C GLN A 708 68.08 -40.50 -6.05
N LYS A 709 68.47 -39.97 -7.22
CA LYS A 709 69.30 -38.77 -7.31
C LYS A 709 68.58 -37.60 -6.65
N LYS A 710 69.33 -36.78 -5.91
CA LYS A 710 68.83 -35.51 -5.36
C LYS A 710 68.44 -34.59 -6.52
N SER A 711 67.14 -34.41 -6.75
CA SER A 711 66.63 -33.36 -7.62
C SER A 711 67.04 -32.00 -7.06
N ALA A 712 67.38 -31.06 -7.95
CA ALA A 712 67.48 -29.67 -7.56
C ALA A 712 66.08 -29.16 -7.22
N VAL A 713 65.92 -28.47 -6.09
CA VAL A 713 64.64 -27.85 -5.71
C VAL A 713 64.45 -26.59 -6.54
N GLU A 714 63.97 -26.79 -7.77
CA GLU A 714 63.59 -25.71 -8.69
C GLU A 714 62.32 -25.04 -8.16
N THR A 715 62.36 -23.73 -7.92
CA THR A 715 61.16 -22.96 -7.55
C THR A 715 60.26 -22.73 -8.77
N PRO A 716 58.96 -22.49 -8.62
CA PRO A 716 58.05 -22.27 -9.75
C PRO A 716 58.51 -21.09 -10.63
N ARG A 717 59.14 -20.07 -10.05
CA ARG A 717 59.75 -18.96 -10.79
C ARG A 717 60.97 -19.38 -11.61
N GLN A 718 61.82 -20.27 -11.08
CA GLN A 718 62.96 -20.83 -11.83
C GLN A 718 62.48 -21.72 -12.98
N TYR A 719 61.50 -22.61 -12.72
CA TYR A 719 60.84 -23.44 -13.74
C TYR A 719 60.26 -22.58 -14.88
N LYS A 720 59.57 -21.49 -14.55
CA LYS A 720 59.02 -20.54 -15.54
C LYS A 720 60.11 -19.84 -16.35
N ASN A 721 61.23 -19.46 -15.73
CA ASN A 721 62.37 -18.88 -16.45
C ASN A 721 63.06 -19.90 -17.38
N ARG A 722 63.20 -21.17 -16.94
CA ARG A 722 63.78 -22.26 -17.75
C ARG A 722 62.89 -22.62 -18.93
N THR A 723 61.59 -22.81 -18.70
CA THR A 723 60.62 -23.20 -19.74
C THR A 723 60.11 -22.03 -20.59
N GLY A 724 60.46 -20.79 -20.25
CA GLY A 724 60.37 -19.62 -21.13
C GLY A 724 61.50 -19.63 -22.16
N LYS A 725 62.75 -19.74 -21.71
CA LYS A 725 63.97 -19.87 -22.55
C LYS A 725 64.07 -21.14 -23.42
N LEU A 726 63.04 -21.99 -23.39
CA LEU A 726 62.88 -23.18 -24.24
C LEU A 726 61.70 -23.04 -25.22
N ALA A 727 61.09 -21.84 -25.27
CA ALA A 727 59.98 -21.47 -26.15
C ALA A 727 60.20 -20.11 -26.85
N GLU A 728 61.32 -19.44 -26.54
CA GLU A 728 62.01 -18.44 -27.35
C GLU A 728 63.06 -19.14 -28.22
#